data_AF-A0A811SBM4-F1
#
_entry.id   AF-A0A811SBM4-F1
#
_cell.length_a   1.000
_cell.length_b   1.000
_cell.length_c   1.000
_cell.angle_alpha   90.00
_cell.angle_beta   90.00
_cell.angle_gamma   90.00
#
_symmetry.space_group_name_H-M   'P 1'
#
loop_
_entity.id
_entity.type
_entity.pdbx_description
1 polymer ?
#
loop_
_entity_poly.entity_id
_entity_poly.type
_entity_poly.pdbx_seq_one_letter_code
_entity_poly.pdbx_strand_id
1 'polypeptide(L)'
;MPSPSPPPPVLPISEHEDEIVAAVDANPVVVVIGETGSGKSTQLSQILHRRGYTRRGAIAVTQPRRVAAVSVSRRVAQELGVPLGDEVGYAIRFEDRTSERTCIKYLTDGVLLRESLSNPELKQYSVIILDEAHERSLNTDILLGLMKRLIKDRASDLKVLITSATLDGLKVSKFFSGCPVLNIPGTLFPVEKFYSTERPTNYIESSLRTAIDIHAKEPPGDVLIFMTGKDDIDKMVSKLEERIQNLEEGSCIDALVLPLHGSLPPELQVRVFAPAPPNCRRFIVATNVAETSLTVDGVVFVIDCGYVKQRQYNPSSGMYSLDVVQISRVQADQRAGRAGRTRPGKCYRLYPISIYQNEFLEATVPEIQRTSLAGSVLYLKSLNLPDINVLKFDFLDPPSRESLEDALRQLYLIDAIDENGQITDVGRVMAELPLEPSLSRTLIEANELGCLSQALTVASILSAEITLRSASKDMDGKRKRQELPDGSGWGDHIQLLQIFESWDQSGYDPKWCSDHDLQVRSMKLSKDVRNQLCQIIKKIAKGSTDVHARKSQKSDPDYRKLRRALCVGYGNQLAERMLHHNGYHTVGYRTQLVQVHPSSVLEGDEYGKFPNRAEQTGGAESPTSEISSAALETLASAMRRENRRSKAPSSASALASGRVSVMAFLSCLAWLYVAGRLWQDAQTRAILSGLLEKRRSGSVPKVLSVEDMLRNLGCKAIGRKIVEAEMDVTKAKSKGYLAGNRTAAVDSDKKQKLLAVIGVYTGFGSRLKRNVFRGSWMPRGDALKKLEEKGVVIRFVIGRSANRGDSLDRNIDDENRQTKDFLLLESHEEAAEELPSKAKFFFSAAVESWDAEFYVKVEDNINLDLAGLIEMLEGRRGSQGLYMGCMKSGVVINKNRDA
;
A
#
# COMPACT_ATOMS: atom_id res chain seq x y z
N MET A 1 -4.71 -54.67 17.88
CA MET A 1 -3.62 -53.92 17.23
C MET A 1 -4.25 -52.92 16.28
N PRO A 2 -3.81 -51.65 16.23
CA PRO A 2 -4.22 -50.77 15.15
C PRO A 2 -3.74 -51.39 13.83
N SER A 3 -4.60 -51.42 12.82
CA SER A 3 -4.20 -51.81 11.46
C SER A 3 -3.00 -50.98 11.03
N PRO A 4 -1.97 -51.57 10.39
CA PRO A 4 -0.86 -50.79 9.85
C PRO A 4 -1.44 -49.72 8.92
N SER A 5 -1.06 -48.46 9.16
CA SER A 5 -1.40 -47.36 8.27
C SER A 5 -0.96 -47.72 6.86
N PRO A 6 -1.78 -47.48 5.83
CA PRO A 6 -1.36 -47.72 4.45
C PRO A 6 -0.02 -47.01 4.18
N PRO A 7 0.89 -47.61 3.38
CA PRO A 7 2.13 -46.94 3.01
C PRO A 7 1.79 -45.58 2.39
N PRO A 8 2.57 -44.53 2.70
CA PRO A 8 2.31 -43.21 2.14
C PRO A 8 2.29 -43.29 0.61
N PRO A 9 1.36 -42.59 -0.06
CA PRO A 9 1.28 -42.60 -1.52
C PRO A 9 2.62 -42.11 -2.10
N VAL A 10 3.11 -42.80 -3.14
CA VAL A 10 4.32 -42.40 -3.86
C VAL A 10 4.04 -41.03 -4.49
N LEU A 11 4.80 -40.02 -4.06
CA LEU A 11 4.68 -38.67 -4.60
C LEU A 11 5.35 -38.59 -5.97
N PRO A 12 4.82 -37.84 -6.95
CA PRO A 12 5.33 -37.77 -8.32
C PRO A 12 6.83 -37.48 -8.42
N ILE A 13 7.34 -36.61 -7.54
CA ILE A 13 8.75 -36.26 -7.50
C ILE A 13 9.69 -37.44 -7.23
N SER A 14 9.20 -38.50 -6.59
CA SER A 14 9.99 -39.68 -6.24
C SER A 14 10.37 -40.49 -7.49
N GLU A 15 9.54 -40.45 -8.54
CA GLU A 15 9.80 -41.13 -9.82
C GLU A 15 10.90 -40.43 -10.63
N HIS A 16 11.12 -39.14 -10.35
CA HIS A 16 12.14 -38.30 -10.99
C HIS A 16 13.39 -38.12 -10.12
N GLU A 17 13.57 -38.91 -9.06
CA GLU A 17 14.68 -38.74 -8.10
C GLU A 17 16.05 -38.76 -8.82
N ASP A 18 16.29 -39.77 -9.66
CA ASP A 18 17.58 -39.94 -10.34
C ASP A 18 17.84 -38.83 -11.38
N GLU A 19 16.80 -38.36 -12.07
CA GLU A 19 16.87 -37.23 -13.01
C GLU A 19 17.24 -35.93 -12.28
N ILE A 20 16.58 -35.66 -11.15
CA ILE A 20 16.87 -34.49 -10.31
C ILE A 20 18.32 -34.53 -9.82
N VAL A 21 18.75 -35.67 -9.27
CA VAL A 21 20.11 -35.81 -8.72
C VAL A 21 21.16 -35.65 -9.82
N ALA A 22 20.96 -36.26 -10.99
CA ALA A 22 21.87 -36.09 -12.13
C ALA A 22 21.98 -34.62 -12.57
N ALA A 23 20.87 -33.89 -12.62
CA ALA A 23 20.88 -32.47 -12.98
C ALA A 23 21.61 -31.63 -11.92
N VAL A 24 21.37 -31.88 -10.63
CA VAL A 24 22.02 -31.16 -9.51
C VAL A 24 23.51 -31.48 -9.43
N ASP A 25 23.93 -32.71 -9.70
CA ASP A 25 25.35 -33.08 -9.74
C ASP A 25 26.07 -32.30 -10.86
N ALA A 26 25.49 -32.28 -12.06
CA ALA A 26 26.08 -31.68 -13.25
C ALA A 26 26.03 -30.14 -13.29
N ASN A 27 25.12 -29.50 -12.55
CA ASN A 27 24.89 -28.06 -12.67
C ASN A 27 24.94 -27.36 -11.30
N PRO A 28 25.46 -26.12 -11.22
CA PRO A 28 25.43 -25.34 -9.98
C PRO A 28 24.02 -24.82 -9.65
N VAL A 29 23.18 -24.62 -10.67
CA VAL A 29 21.80 -24.14 -10.53
C VAL A 29 20.86 -25.06 -11.29
N VAL A 30 19.71 -25.40 -10.71
CA VAL A 30 18.64 -26.18 -11.37
C VAL A 30 17.29 -25.55 -11.06
N VAL A 31 16.44 -25.39 -12.08
CA VAL A 31 15.04 -24.99 -11.89
C VAL A 31 14.17 -26.25 -11.91
N VAL A 32 13.31 -26.39 -10.91
CA VAL A 32 12.38 -27.52 -10.80
C VAL A 32 10.94 -26.98 -10.78
N ILE A 33 10.22 -27.20 -11.87
CA ILE A 33 8.81 -26.86 -12.01
C ILE A 33 7.97 -28.08 -11.70
N GLY A 34 6.93 -27.92 -10.90
CA GLY A 34 5.93 -28.96 -10.71
C GLY A 34 4.75 -28.44 -9.91
N GLU A 35 3.56 -29.00 -10.11
CA GLU A 35 2.34 -28.50 -9.47
C GLU A 35 2.36 -28.66 -7.93
N THR A 36 1.53 -27.92 -7.22
CA THR A 36 1.39 -28.11 -5.76
C THR A 36 0.84 -29.51 -5.48
N GLY A 37 1.48 -30.24 -4.55
CA GLY A 37 1.15 -31.63 -4.25
C GLY A 37 2.09 -32.66 -4.89
N SER A 38 2.94 -32.25 -5.85
CA SER A 38 3.99 -33.11 -6.43
C SER A 38 5.06 -33.58 -5.45
N GLY A 39 5.18 -32.94 -4.28
CA GLY A 39 6.18 -33.27 -3.25
C GLY A 39 7.45 -32.42 -3.25
N LYS A 40 7.54 -31.34 -4.03
CA LYS A 40 8.73 -30.45 -4.11
C LYS A 40 9.27 -30.03 -2.74
N SER A 41 8.44 -29.40 -1.91
CA SER A 41 8.84 -28.82 -0.63
C SER A 41 9.24 -29.85 0.43
N THR A 42 8.68 -31.07 0.34
CA THR A 42 8.94 -32.14 1.32
C THR A 42 10.07 -33.06 0.87
N GLN A 43 10.10 -33.49 -0.39
CA GLN A 43 10.99 -34.57 -0.83
C GLN A 43 12.36 -34.09 -1.34
N LEU A 44 12.48 -32.91 -1.96
CA LEU A 44 13.77 -32.49 -2.56
C LEU A 44 14.91 -32.42 -1.54
N SER A 45 14.66 -31.85 -0.37
CA SER A 45 15.65 -31.78 0.71
C SER A 45 16.04 -33.16 1.21
N GLN A 46 15.09 -34.09 1.32
CA GLN A 46 15.30 -35.47 1.75
C GLN A 46 16.10 -36.27 0.72
N ILE A 47 15.78 -36.11 -0.57
CA ILE A 47 16.52 -36.72 -1.68
C ILE A 47 18.00 -36.30 -1.62
N LEU A 48 18.26 -35.00 -1.57
CA LEU A 48 19.63 -34.47 -1.53
C LEU A 48 20.36 -34.87 -0.25
N HIS A 49 19.66 -34.91 0.89
CA HIS A 49 20.20 -35.42 2.14
C HIS A 49 20.64 -36.89 2.02
N ARG A 50 19.79 -37.78 1.49
CA ARG A 50 20.12 -39.20 1.26
C ARG A 50 21.30 -39.39 0.31
N ARG A 51 21.45 -38.51 -0.69
CA ARG A 51 22.59 -38.51 -1.62
C ARG A 51 23.87 -37.89 -1.05
N GLY A 52 23.86 -37.50 0.22
CA GLY A 52 25.06 -37.10 0.96
C GLY A 52 25.44 -35.63 0.82
N TYR A 53 24.55 -34.77 0.31
CA TYR A 53 24.80 -33.33 0.24
C TYR A 53 25.02 -32.70 1.62
N THR A 54 24.43 -33.29 2.67
CA THR A 54 24.58 -32.82 4.05
C THR A 54 25.95 -33.14 4.68
N ARG A 55 26.80 -33.94 4.02
CA ARG A 55 28.16 -34.23 4.50
C ARG A 55 29.12 -33.04 4.36
N ARG A 56 28.81 -32.10 3.46
CA ARG A 56 29.64 -30.93 3.12
C ARG A 56 29.15 -29.62 3.75
N GLY A 57 27.91 -29.60 4.21
CA GLY A 57 27.21 -28.42 4.75
C GLY A 57 25.72 -28.73 4.82
N ALA A 58 24.95 -27.91 5.52
CA ALA A 58 23.50 -28.10 5.65
C ALA A 58 22.76 -27.79 4.33
N ILE A 59 21.50 -28.22 4.24
CA ILE A 59 20.56 -27.85 3.18
C ILE A 59 19.64 -26.77 3.74
N ALA A 60 19.64 -25.60 3.13
CA ALA A 60 18.68 -24.53 3.40
C ALA A 60 17.49 -24.64 2.44
N VAL A 61 16.26 -24.61 2.96
CA VAL A 61 15.03 -24.56 2.15
C VAL A 61 14.24 -23.32 2.53
N THR A 62 14.19 -22.33 1.65
CA THR A 62 13.41 -21.12 1.92
C THR A 62 11.93 -21.35 1.67
N GLN A 63 11.10 -20.69 2.46
CA GLN A 63 9.65 -20.65 2.28
C GLN A 63 9.20 -19.19 2.44
N PRO A 64 8.39 -18.66 1.52
CA PRO A 64 7.92 -17.26 1.62
C PRO A 64 7.02 -17.06 2.85
N ARG A 65 6.35 -18.11 3.34
CA ARG A 65 5.42 -18.05 4.46
C ARG A 65 5.94 -18.78 5.70
N ARG A 66 5.82 -18.11 6.86
CA ARG A 66 6.18 -18.66 8.18
C ARG A 66 5.49 -20.00 8.47
N VAL A 67 4.20 -20.10 8.20
CA VAL A 67 3.41 -21.31 8.48
C VAL A 67 3.91 -22.50 7.64
N ALA A 68 4.29 -22.25 6.38
CA ALA A 68 4.83 -23.29 5.50
C ALA A 68 6.20 -23.79 6.01
N ALA A 69 7.12 -22.90 6.40
CA ALA A 69 8.41 -23.31 6.98
C ALA A 69 8.23 -24.23 8.21
N VAL A 70 7.29 -23.90 9.10
CA VAL A 70 7.02 -24.68 10.31
C VAL A 70 6.30 -26.00 10.00
N SER A 71 5.29 -26.00 9.13
CA SER A 71 4.51 -27.20 8.84
C SER A 71 5.31 -28.21 8.02
N VAL A 72 6.06 -27.76 7.02
CA VAL A 72 6.89 -28.61 6.16
C VAL A 72 8.05 -29.22 6.96
N SER A 73 8.75 -28.44 7.78
CA SER A 73 9.81 -28.99 8.64
C SER A 73 9.29 -30.04 9.61
N ARG A 74 8.14 -29.81 10.24
CA ARG A 74 7.50 -30.81 11.11
C ARG A 74 7.15 -32.08 10.34
N ARG A 75 6.59 -31.95 9.13
CA ARG A 75 6.24 -33.09 8.28
C ARG A 75 7.49 -33.88 7.88
N VAL A 76 8.56 -33.21 7.49
CA VAL A 76 9.82 -33.85 7.07
C VAL A 76 10.52 -34.52 8.25
N ALA A 77 10.50 -33.91 9.43
CA ALA A 77 10.99 -34.53 10.66
C ALA A 77 10.23 -35.84 10.97
N GLN A 78 8.89 -35.84 10.80
CA GLN A 78 8.07 -37.03 10.96
C GLN A 78 8.39 -38.11 9.91
N GLU A 79 8.56 -37.73 8.64
CA GLU A 79 8.91 -38.66 7.55
C GLU A 79 10.28 -39.31 7.74
N LEU A 80 11.26 -38.57 8.27
CA LEU A 80 12.60 -39.09 8.60
C LEU A 80 12.68 -39.79 9.96
N GLY A 81 11.61 -39.74 10.78
CA GLY A 81 11.59 -40.35 12.11
C GLY A 81 12.50 -39.65 13.12
N VAL A 82 12.78 -38.35 12.95
CA VAL A 82 13.67 -37.56 13.81
C VAL A 82 12.92 -36.50 14.62
N PRO A 83 13.40 -36.12 15.82
CA PRO A 83 12.84 -35.00 16.57
C PRO A 83 13.01 -33.67 15.82
N LEU A 84 11.96 -32.86 15.76
CA LEU A 84 12.03 -31.50 15.21
C LEU A 84 12.97 -30.63 16.07
N GLY A 85 13.93 -29.97 15.42
CA GLY A 85 15.00 -29.18 16.03
C GLY A 85 16.34 -29.93 16.15
N ASP A 86 16.37 -31.23 15.87
CA ASP A 86 17.60 -32.03 15.78
C ASP A 86 18.12 -32.03 14.33
N GLU A 87 18.02 -33.14 13.59
CA GLU A 87 18.47 -33.23 12.19
C GLU A 87 17.67 -32.37 11.21
N VAL A 88 16.37 -32.19 11.48
CA VAL A 88 15.47 -31.30 10.73
C VAL A 88 15.02 -30.18 11.66
N GLY A 89 15.19 -28.94 11.24
CA GLY A 89 14.81 -27.76 12.03
C GLY A 89 14.20 -26.66 11.18
N TYR A 90 13.73 -25.60 11.83
CA TYR A 90 13.30 -24.39 11.14
C TYR A 90 13.76 -23.10 11.80
N ALA A 91 13.91 -22.05 11.00
CA ALA A 91 14.17 -20.70 11.49
C ALA A 91 13.29 -19.67 10.78
N ILE A 92 12.45 -18.98 11.54
CA ILE A 92 11.57 -17.90 11.06
C ILE A 92 11.86 -16.62 11.84
N ARG A 93 11.35 -15.49 11.36
CA ARG A 93 11.51 -14.22 12.11
C ARG A 93 10.95 -14.39 13.52
N PHE A 94 11.82 -14.14 14.49
CA PHE A 94 11.57 -14.25 15.91
C PHE A 94 11.35 -15.66 16.47
N GLU A 95 11.77 -16.72 15.77
CA GLU A 95 11.71 -18.09 16.30
C GLU A 95 12.70 -18.98 15.58
N ASP A 96 13.61 -19.61 16.32
CA ASP A 96 14.61 -20.53 15.79
C ASP A 96 14.53 -21.87 16.55
N ARG A 97 14.25 -22.94 15.81
CA ARG A 97 14.19 -24.33 16.26
C ARG A 97 15.21 -25.14 15.47
N THR A 98 16.47 -24.81 15.65
CA THR A 98 17.62 -25.52 15.07
C THR A 98 18.65 -25.82 16.16
N SER A 99 19.56 -26.74 15.86
CA SER A 99 20.71 -27.11 16.68
C SER A 99 21.94 -27.31 15.80
N GLU A 100 23.10 -27.54 16.40
CA GLU A 100 24.32 -27.87 15.66
C GLU A 100 24.21 -29.17 14.84
N ARG A 101 23.23 -30.03 15.16
CA ARG A 101 22.94 -31.27 14.45
C ARG A 101 22.02 -31.08 13.24
N THR A 102 21.43 -29.88 13.07
CA THR A 102 20.48 -29.61 11.99
C THR A 102 21.16 -29.66 10.62
N CYS A 103 20.79 -30.67 9.84
CA CYS A 103 21.28 -30.92 8.50
C CYS A 103 20.32 -30.38 7.43
N ILE A 104 19.01 -30.36 7.71
CA ILE A 104 17.98 -29.78 6.84
C ILE A 104 17.29 -28.65 7.59
N LYS A 105 17.47 -27.42 7.12
CA LYS A 105 16.94 -26.22 7.76
C LYS A 105 15.90 -25.56 6.84
N TYR A 106 14.65 -25.57 7.28
CA TYR A 106 13.59 -24.80 6.64
C TYR A 106 13.55 -23.39 7.22
N LEU A 107 13.59 -22.36 6.39
CA LEU A 107 13.64 -20.99 6.88
C LEU A 107 12.83 -20.05 6.02
N THR A 108 12.41 -18.91 6.57
CA THR A 108 11.80 -17.88 5.73
C THR A 108 12.87 -17.17 4.89
N ASP A 109 12.51 -16.69 3.71
CA ASP A 109 13.40 -15.93 2.80
C ASP A 109 14.17 -14.83 3.54
N GLY A 110 13.46 -14.04 4.37
CA GLY A 110 14.06 -12.95 5.14
C GLY A 110 15.05 -13.40 6.23
N VAL A 111 14.96 -14.65 6.71
CA VAL A 111 15.96 -15.21 7.65
C VAL A 111 17.21 -15.60 6.90
N LEU A 112 17.10 -16.22 5.71
CA LEU A 112 18.28 -16.54 4.89
C LEU A 112 19.02 -15.26 4.47
N LEU A 113 18.27 -14.21 4.07
CA LEU A 113 18.84 -12.89 3.84
C LEU A 113 19.59 -12.37 5.07
N ARG A 114 19.02 -12.47 6.27
CA ARG A 114 19.72 -12.01 7.46
C ARG A 114 21.01 -12.80 7.71
N GLU A 115 21.00 -14.11 7.49
CA GLU A 115 22.20 -14.93 7.62
C GLU A 115 23.31 -14.49 6.66
N SER A 116 22.97 -14.05 5.44
CA SER A 116 23.97 -13.51 4.51
C SER A 116 24.53 -12.14 4.88
N LEU A 117 23.94 -11.41 5.83
CA LEU A 117 24.60 -10.21 6.41
C LEU A 117 25.80 -10.60 7.27
N SER A 118 25.65 -11.64 8.08
CA SER A 118 26.73 -12.12 8.96
C SER A 118 27.72 -13.02 8.24
N ASN A 119 27.25 -13.80 7.26
CA ASN A 119 28.07 -14.69 6.45
C ASN A 119 27.69 -14.57 4.96
N PRO A 120 28.25 -13.58 4.23
CA PRO A 120 27.93 -13.35 2.82
C PRO A 120 28.21 -14.55 1.89
N GLU A 121 29.15 -15.42 2.27
CA GLU A 121 29.49 -16.62 1.51
C GLU A 121 28.55 -17.80 1.82
N LEU A 122 27.74 -17.73 2.89
CA LEU A 122 26.83 -18.79 3.33
C LEU A 122 27.49 -20.19 3.40
N LYS A 123 28.74 -20.25 3.88
CA LYS A 123 29.58 -21.47 3.94
C LYS A 123 28.93 -22.65 4.68
N GLN A 124 28.01 -22.37 5.60
CA GLN A 124 27.29 -23.40 6.33
C GLN A 124 26.39 -24.25 5.43
N TYR A 125 26.04 -23.76 4.22
CA TYR A 125 25.17 -24.48 3.29
C TYR A 125 25.94 -25.04 2.09
N SER A 126 25.65 -26.29 1.76
CA SER A 126 26.07 -26.95 0.51
C SER A 126 24.96 -26.90 -0.55
N VAL A 127 23.71 -26.76 -0.13
CA VAL A 127 22.54 -26.61 -1.00
C VAL A 127 21.62 -25.52 -0.45
N ILE A 128 21.15 -24.65 -1.34
CA ILE A 128 20.09 -23.68 -1.06
C ILE A 128 18.93 -23.94 -2.04
N ILE A 129 17.76 -24.24 -1.50
CA ILE A 129 16.52 -24.40 -2.25
C ILE A 129 15.67 -23.16 -2.03
N LEU A 130 15.43 -22.38 -3.09
CA LEU A 130 14.49 -21.26 -3.10
C LEU A 130 13.10 -21.77 -3.52
N ASP A 131 12.26 -22.10 -2.53
CA ASP A 131 10.95 -22.71 -2.77
C ASP A 131 9.81 -21.71 -2.94
N GLU A 132 8.76 -22.16 -3.62
CA GLU A 132 7.56 -21.36 -3.96
C GLU A 132 7.94 -20.04 -4.65
N ALA A 133 8.97 -20.06 -5.52
CA ALA A 133 9.50 -18.87 -6.18
C ALA A 133 8.49 -18.14 -7.10
N HIS A 134 7.33 -18.76 -7.38
CA HIS A 134 6.22 -18.09 -8.06
C HIS A 134 5.48 -17.06 -7.20
N GLU A 135 5.63 -17.07 -5.86
CA GLU A 135 5.06 -16.01 -5.02
C GLU A 135 5.76 -14.67 -5.27
N ARG A 136 6.99 -14.68 -5.83
CA ARG A 136 7.76 -13.48 -6.23
C ARG A 136 7.80 -12.43 -5.13
N SER A 137 8.09 -12.88 -3.91
CA SER A 137 8.26 -12.02 -2.74
C SER A 137 9.50 -11.14 -2.91
N LEU A 138 9.50 -9.98 -2.26
CA LEU A 138 10.63 -9.04 -2.29
C LEU A 138 11.94 -9.72 -1.83
N ASN A 139 11.85 -10.53 -0.77
CA ASN A 139 13.00 -11.23 -0.22
C ASN A 139 13.51 -12.34 -1.16
N THR A 140 12.62 -13.10 -1.79
CA THR A 140 12.99 -14.11 -2.79
C THR A 140 13.70 -13.47 -3.98
N ASP A 141 13.20 -12.34 -4.49
CA ASP A 141 13.82 -11.65 -5.63
C ASP A 141 15.23 -11.11 -5.30
N ILE A 142 15.46 -10.64 -4.07
CA ILE A 142 16.80 -10.26 -3.60
C ILE A 142 17.69 -11.50 -3.49
N LEU A 143 17.19 -12.59 -2.91
CA LEU A 143 17.92 -13.85 -2.80
C LEU A 143 18.33 -14.38 -4.17
N LEU A 144 17.47 -14.33 -5.20
CA LEU A 144 17.82 -14.76 -6.56
C LEU A 144 19.06 -14.01 -7.08
N GLY A 145 19.11 -12.68 -6.91
CA GLY A 145 20.28 -11.90 -7.30
C GLY A 145 21.52 -12.20 -6.47
N LEU A 146 21.38 -12.42 -5.16
CA LEU A 146 22.49 -12.81 -4.30
C LEU A 146 23.01 -14.22 -4.62
N MET A 147 22.13 -15.17 -4.91
CA MET A 147 22.52 -16.53 -5.32
C MET A 147 23.25 -16.49 -6.66
N LYS A 148 22.78 -15.69 -7.62
CA LYS A 148 23.46 -15.50 -8.91
C LYS A 148 24.88 -14.98 -8.74
N ARG A 149 25.10 -14.07 -7.78
CA ARG A 149 26.44 -13.62 -7.41
C ARG A 149 27.22 -14.75 -6.73
N LEU A 150 26.67 -15.37 -5.70
CA LEU A 150 27.35 -16.37 -4.88
C LEU A 150 27.81 -17.58 -5.70
N ILE A 151 27.02 -17.99 -6.70
CA ILE A 151 27.40 -19.06 -7.63
C ILE A 151 28.64 -18.72 -8.45
N LYS A 152 28.94 -17.44 -8.73
CA LYS A 152 30.20 -17.07 -9.43
C LYS A 152 31.43 -17.47 -8.60
N ASP A 153 31.32 -17.39 -7.28
CA ASP A 153 32.41 -17.66 -6.34
C ASP A 153 32.40 -19.12 -5.83
N ARG A 154 31.22 -19.76 -5.77
CA ARG A 154 31.00 -21.08 -5.15
C ARG A 154 30.39 -22.13 -6.07
N ALA A 155 30.54 -22.01 -7.39
CA ALA A 155 29.97 -22.98 -8.34
C ALA A 155 30.44 -24.44 -8.12
N SER A 156 31.62 -24.64 -7.51
CA SER A 156 32.16 -25.98 -7.26
C SER A 156 31.55 -26.70 -6.05
N ASP A 157 31.06 -25.96 -5.05
CA ASP A 157 30.70 -26.51 -3.74
C ASP A 157 29.28 -26.14 -3.27
N LEU A 158 28.64 -25.14 -3.90
CA LEU A 158 27.26 -24.74 -3.64
C LEU A 158 26.35 -25.16 -4.80
N LYS A 159 25.22 -25.79 -4.45
CA LYS A 159 24.10 -26.02 -5.38
C LYS A 159 22.91 -25.14 -5.02
N VAL A 160 22.28 -24.57 -6.03
CA VAL A 160 21.06 -23.75 -5.87
C VAL A 160 19.92 -24.38 -6.66
N LEU A 161 18.82 -24.71 -5.99
CA LEU A 161 17.60 -25.19 -6.63
C LEU A 161 16.54 -24.09 -6.53
N ILE A 162 15.82 -23.86 -7.62
CA ILE A 162 14.70 -22.90 -7.65
C ILE A 162 13.45 -23.69 -7.96
N THR A 163 12.56 -23.80 -6.99
CA THR A 163 11.36 -24.61 -7.13
C THR A 163 10.13 -23.74 -7.28
N SER A 164 9.25 -24.14 -8.19
CA SER A 164 8.06 -23.36 -8.48
C SER A 164 6.93 -24.21 -9.05
N ALA A 165 5.69 -23.75 -8.89
CA ALA A 165 4.53 -24.35 -9.54
C ALA A 165 4.25 -23.73 -10.92
N THR A 166 4.51 -22.43 -11.07
CA THR A 166 3.99 -21.65 -12.21
C THR A 166 4.95 -20.55 -12.68
N LEU A 167 6.16 -20.48 -12.10
CA LEU A 167 7.15 -19.51 -12.56
C LEU A 167 7.65 -19.92 -13.94
N ASP A 168 7.81 -18.94 -14.83
CA ASP A 168 8.42 -19.16 -16.13
C ASP A 168 9.87 -19.64 -15.95
N GLY A 169 10.07 -20.95 -16.06
CA GLY A 169 11.38 -21.57 -15.92
C GLY A 169 12.39 -21.09 -16.96
N LEU A 170 11.93 -20.67 -18.15
CA LEU A 170 12.83 -20.14 -19.17
C LEU A 170 13.37 -18.77 -18.76
N LYS A 171 12.53 -17.92 -18.16
CA LYS A 171 12.97 -16.63 -17.61
C LYS A 171 14.02 -16.81 -16.53
N VAL A 172 13.80 -17.73 -15.59
CA VAL A 172 14.76 -18.05 -14.52
C VAL A 172 16.03 -18.68 -15.08
N SER A 173 15.89 -19.64 -16.01
CA SER A 173 17.01 -20.28 -16.70
C SER A 173 17.90 -19.24 -17.37
N LYS A 174 17.30 -18.32 -18.15
CA LYS A 174 18.03 -17.21 -18.78
C LYS A 174 18.72 -16.32 -17.75
N PHE A 175 18.09 -16.04 -16.62
CA PHE A 175 18.69 -15.24 -15.55
C PHE A 175 19.93 -15.92 -14.94
N PHE A 176 19.94 -17.26 -14.83
CA PHE A 176 21.06 -18.09 -14.38
C PHE A 176 21.86 -18.72 -15.54
N SER A 177 22.05 -17.98 -16.63
CA SER A 177 22.95 -18.37 -17.74
C SER A 177 22.59 -19.69 -18.44
N GLY A 178 21.29 -19.99 -18.58
CA GLY A 178 20.80 -21.17 -19.30
C GLY A 178 20.79 -22.45 -18.47
N CYS A 179 20.59 -22.35 -17.15
CA CYS A 179 20.54 -23.53 -16.28
C CYS A 179 19.37 -24.47 -16.64
N PRO A 180 19.48 -25.79 -16.36
CA PRO A 180 18.44 -26.76 -16.73
C PRO A 180 17.12 -26.50 -16.00
N VAL A 181 16.02 -26.78 -16.71
CA VAL A 181 14.65 -26.73 -16.18
C VAL A 181 14.06 -28.13 -16.23
N LEU A 182 13.75 -28.68 -15.06
CA LEU A 182 13.08 -29.98 -14.91
C LEU A 182 11.60 -29.76 -14.66
N ASN A 183 10.76 -30.48 -15.41
CA ASN A 183 9.30 -30.43 -15.27
C ASN A 183 8.80 -31.73 -14.66
N ILE A 184 8.36 -31.66 -13.41
CA ILE A 184 7.74 -32.79 -12.71
C ILE A 184 6.24 -32.75 -13.02
N PRO A 185 5.68 -33.79 -13.65
CA PRO A 185 4.26 -33.85 -13.93
C PRO A 185 3.45 -33.83 -12.62
N GLY A 186 2.33 -33.12 -12.64
CA GLY A 186 1.38 -33.14 -11.53
C GLY A 186 0.39 -34.30 -11.65
N THR A 187 -0.22 -34.65 -10.51
CA THR A 187 -1.29 -35.65 -10.42
C THR A 187 -2.65 -34.98 -10.19
N LEU A 188 -2.92 -33.85 -10.83
CA LEU A 188 -4.22 -33.20 -10.75
C LEU A 188 -5.24 -33.92 -11.64
N PHE A 189 -6.44 -34.08 -11.11
CA PHE A 189 -7.60 -34.50 -11.87
C PHE A 189 -8.09 -33.34 -12.77
N PRO A 190 -8.71 -33.65 -13.92
CA PRO A 190 -9.20 -32.63 -14.83
C PRO A 190 -10.24 -31.71 -14.16
N VAL A 191 -10.14 -30.41 -14.44
CA VAL A 191 -11.07 -29.39 -13.97
C VAL A 191 -11.76 -28.75 -15.16
N GLU A 192 -13.09 -28.86 -15.22
CA GLU A 192 -13.91 -28.19 -16.23
C GLU A 192 -14.06 -26.70 -15.89
N LYS A 193 -13.77 -25.82 -16.85
CA LYS A 193 -13.76 -24.36 -16.65
C LYS A 193 -14.97 -23.73 -17.35
N PHE A 194 -15.86 -23.11 -16.57
CA PHE A 194 -17.00 -22.34 -17.06
C PHE A 194 -16.70 -20.85 -16.97
N TYR A 195 -17.13 -20.08 -17.97
CA TYR A 195 -16.97 -18.62 -18.01
C TYR A 195 -18.35 -17.96 -18.09
N SER A 196 -18.53 -16.87 -17.36
CA SER A 196 -19.71 -16.01 -17.52
C SER A 196 -19.78 -15.44 -18.93
N THR A 197 -20.98 -15.24 -19.48
CA THR A 197 -21.16 -14.58 -20.78
C THR A 197 -20.84 -13.09 -20.72
N GLU A 198 -21.12 -12.45 -19.58
CA GLU A 198 -20.94 -11.02 -19.36
C GLU A 198 -20.17 -10.72 -18.07
N ARG A 199 -19.68 -9.48 -17.95
CA ARG A 199 -19.06 -8.98 -16.72
C ARG A 199 -20.12 -8.84 -15.62
N PRO A 200 -19.86 -9.33 -14.40
CA PRO A 200 -20.80 -9.19 -13.32
C PRO A 200 -20.78 -7.73 -12.85
N THR A 201 -21.95 -7.12 -12.74
CA THR A 201 -22.09 -5.79 -12.12
C THR A 201 -21.74 -5.83 -10.64
N ASN A 202 -22.04 -6.95 -9.98
CA ASN A 202 -21.65 -7.25 -8.61
C ASN A 202 -21.19 -8.72 -8.52
N TYR A 203 -19.90 -8.92 -8.27
CA TYR A 203 -19.32 -10.26 -8.18
C TYR A 203 -19.78 -11.01 -6.92
N ILE A 204 -20.18 -10.34 -5.83
CA ILE A 204 -20.72 -10.99 -4.62
C ILE A 204 -22.07 -11.63 -4.96
N GLU A 205 -22.97 -10.87 -5.59
CA GLU A 205 -24.30 -11.38 -5.96
C GLU A 205 -24.22 -12.49 -7.01
N SER A 206 -23.32 -12.34 -7.97
CA SER A 206 -23.07 -13.37 -8.99
C SER A 206 -22.47 -14.65 -8.38
N SER A 207 -21.59 -14.51 -7.39
CA SER A 207 -21.06 -15.65 -6.62
C SER A 207 -22.16 -16.35 -5.82
N LEU A 208 -23.05 -15.58 -5.17
CA LEU A 208 -24.18 -16.11 -4.41
C LEU A 208 -25.10 -16.95 -5.29
N ARG A 209 -25.53 -16.39 -6.44
CA ARG A 209 -26.36 -17.12 -7.40
C ARG A 209 -25.69 -18.43 -7.83
N THR A 210 -24.42 -18.36 -8.21
CA THR A 210 -23.65 -19.53 -8.65
C THR A 210 -23.49 -20.57 -7.53
N ALA A 211 -23.27 -20.14 -6.29
CA ALA A 211 -23.15 -21.03 -5.14
C ALA A 211 -24.46 -21.79 -4.86
N ILE A 212 -25.60 -21.11 -4.95
CA ILE A 212 -26.93 -21.72 -4.81
C ILE A 212 -27.25 -22.66 -5.98
N ASP A 213 -26.92 -22.27 -7.21
CA ASP A 213 -27.08 -23.15 -8.38
C ASP A 213 -26.27 -24.44 -8.23
N ILE A 214 -25.00 -24.32 -7.80
CA ILE A 214 -24.15 -25.47 -7.48
C ILE A 214 -24.81 -26.30 -6.37
N HIS A 215 -25.30 -25.67 -5.30
CA HIS A 215 -25.95 -26.35 -4.17
C HIS A 215 -27.12 -27.24 -4.60
N ALA A 216 -27.96 -26.72 -5.48
CA ALA A 216 -29.19 -27.38 -5.91
C ALA A 216 -28.98 -28.44 -7.02
N LYS A 217 -28.01 -28.23 -7.92
CA LYS A 217 -27.90 -29.02 -9.17
C LYS A 217 -26.70 -29.97 -9.22
N GLU A 218 -25.62 -29.66 -8.53
CA GLU A 218 -24.37 -30.43 -8.63
C GLU A 218 -24.30 -31.54 -7.57
N PRO A 219 -23.62 -32.68 -7.84
CA PRO A 219 -23.46 -33.78 -6.91
C PRO A 219 -22.64 -33.39 -5.65
N PRO A 220 -22.60 -34.24 -4.59
CA PRO A 220 -21.88 -33.93 -3.35
C PRO A 220 -20.42 -33.52 -3.60
N GLY A 221 -19.92 -32.56 -2.81
CA GLY A 221 -18.58 -32.01 -2.91
C GLY A 221 -18.51 -30.55 -2.41
N ASP A 222 -17.40 -30.15 -1.82
CA ASP A 222 -17.25 -28.83 -1.20
C ASP A 222 -16.98 -27.74 -2.24
N VAL A 223 -17.41 -26.51 -1.90
CA VAL A 223 -17.32 -25.33 -2.74
C VAL A 223 -16.34 -24.33 -2.11
N LEU A 224 -15.33 -23.91 -2.87
CA LEU A 224 -14.41 -22.85 -2.50
C LEU A 224 -14.73 -21.58 -3.31
N ILE A 225 -15.03 -20.48 -2.61
CA ILE A 225 -15.41 -19.20 -3.19
C ILE A 225 -14.33 -18.18 -2.91
N PHE A 226 -13.73 -17.60 -3.95
CA PHE A 226 -12.73 -16.55 -3.79
C PHE A 226 -13.37 -15.17 -3.70
N MET A 227 -13.02 -14.42 -2.65
CA MET A 227 -13.46 -13.05 -2.36
C MET A 227 -12.25 -12.15 -2.04
N THR A 228 -12.43 -10.83 -2.10
CA THR A 228 -11.27 -9.91 -2.04
C THR A 228 -10.79 -9.60 -0.62
N GLY A 229 -11.69 -9.61 0.36
CA GLY A 229 -11.35 -9.29 1.74
C GLY A 229 -12.45 -9.63 2.74
N LYS A 230 -12.21 -9.31 4.02
CA LYS A 230 -13.10 -9.63 5.14
C LYS A 230 -14.54 -9.15 4.91
N ASP A 231 -14.72 -7.88 4.55
CA ASP A 231 -16.08 -7.31 4.41
C ASP A 231 -16.90 -8.01 3.31
N ASP A 232 -16.24 -8.45 2.23
CA ASP A 232 -16.91 -9.21 1.16
C ASP A 232 -17.24 -10.63 1.62
N ILE A 233 -16.33 -11.26 2.37
CA ILE A 233 -16.51 -12.59 2.95
C ILE A 233 -17.69 -12.56 3.92
N ASP A 234 -17.70 -11.64 4.88
CA ASP A 234 -18.77 -11.55 5.89
C ASP A 234 -20.13 -11.33 5.22
N LYS A 235 -20.22 -10.43 4.22
CA LYS A 235 -21.44 -10.22 3.43
C LYS A 235 -21.88 -11.47 2.67
N MET A 236 -20.93 -12.16 2.03
CA MET A 236 -21.22 -13.37 1.25
C MET A 236 -21.70 -14.50 2.17
N VAL A 237 -21.05 -14.69 3.32
CA VAL A 237 -21.43 -15.70 4.32
C VAL A 237 -22.86 -15.45 4.80
N SER A 238 -23.16 -14.24 5.29
CA SER A 238 -24.50 -13.92 5.77
C SER A 238 -25.58 -14.10 4.70
N LYS A 239 -25.33 -13.62 3.47
CA LYS A 239 -26.28 -13.79 2.35
C LYS A 239 -26.47 -15.25 1.94
N LEU A 240 -25.40 -16.04 1.97
CA LEU A 240 -25.45 -17.46 1.60
C LEU A 240 -26.22 -18.26 2.64
N GLU A 241 -25.96 -18.03 3.93
CA GLU A 241 -26.71 -18.64 5.04
C GLU A 241 -28.20 -18.28 4.97
N GLU A 242 -28.54 -17.00 4.79
CA GLU A 242 -29.92 -16.55 4.62
C GLU A 242 -30.61 -17.24 3.43
N ARG A 243 -29.93 -17.33 2.29
CA ARG A 243 -30.52 -17.91 1.08
C ARG A 243 -30.74 -19.41 1.19
N ILE A 244 -29.83 -20.12 1.88
CA ILE A 244 -29.94 -21.56 2.16
C ILE A 244 -31.09 -21.84 3.13
N GLN A 245 -31.23 -21.04 4.20
CA GLN A 245 -32.35 -21.18 5.16
C GLN A 245 -33.73 -20.96 4.51
N ASN A 246 -33.78 -20.19 3.42
CA ASN A 246 -35.00 -19.93 2.66
C ASN A 246 -35.30 -20.99 1.56
N LEU A 247 -34.49 -22.04 1.42
CA LEU A 247 -34.78 -23.16 0.52
C LEU A 247 -35.82 -24.08 1.16
N GLU A 248 -36.63 -24.75 0.33
CA GLU A 248 -37.60 -25.73 0.82
C GLU A 248 -36.89 -26.90 1.51
N GLU A 249 -37.39 -27.30 2.68
CA GLU A 249 -36.80 -28.38 3.47
C GLU A 249 -36.79 -29.69 2.66
N GLY A 250 -35.64 -30.37 2.61
CA GLY A 250 -35.45 -31.58 1.81
C GLY A 250 -35.19 -31.36 0.32
N SER A 251 -35.17 -30.12 -0.17
CA SER A 251 -34.84 -29.82 -1.57
C SER A 251 -33.36 -30.04 -1.92
N CYS A 252 -32.47 -29.88 -0.94
CA CYS A 252 -31.01 -29.99 -1.08
C CYS A 252 -30.41 -30.70 0.15
N ILE A 253 -29.15 -31.12 0.04
CA ILE A 253 -28.34 -31.55 1.19
C ILE A 253 -28.07 -30.38 2.15
N ASP A 254 -27.71 -30.64 3.40
CA ASP A 254 -27.37 -29.57 4.35
C ASP A 254 -26.13 -28.79 3.88
N ALA A 255 -25.94 -27.58 4.41
CA ALA A 255 -24.80 -26.75 4.09
C ALA A 255 -24.14 -26.14 5.32
N LEU A 256 -22.80 -26.13 5.31
CA LEU A 256 -21.97 -25.48 6.32
C LEU A 256 -21.15 -24.36 5.66
N VAL A 257 -21.41 -23.11 6.05
CA VAL A 257 -20.70 -21.95 5.51
C VAL A 257 -19.57 -21.54 6.45
N LEU A 258 -18.35 -21.39 5.93
CA LEU A 258 -17.14 -21.10 6.70
C LEU A 258 -16.34 -19.94 6.07
N PRO A 259 -16.05 -18.86 6.82
CA PRO A 259 -15.15 -17.81 6.37
C PRO A 259 -13.68 -18.25 6.48
N LEU A 260 -12.84 -17.75 5.57
CA LEU A 260 -11.38 -17.95 5.61
C LEU A 260 -10.61 -16.69 5.17
N HIS A 261 -10.12 -15.91 6.12
CA HIS A 261 -9.25 -14.76 5.86
C HIS A 261 -8.17 -14.60 6.94
N GLY A 262 -7.12 -13.82 6.63
CA GLY A 262 -5.93 -13.71 7.48
C GLY A 262 -6.17 -13.20 8.91
N SER A 263 -7.19 -12.35 9.11
CA SER A 263 -7.55 -11.82 10.44
C SER A 263 -8.43 -12.74 11.30
N LEU A 264 -8.78 -13.94 10.82
CA LEU A 264 -9.50 -14.92 11.65
C LEU A 264 -8.59 -15.48 12.75
N PRO A 265 -9.13 -15.74 13.96
CA PRO A 265 -8.47 -16.56 14.96
C PRO A 265 -8.02 -17.91 14.41
N PRO A 266 -6.85 -18.43 14.81
CA PRO A 266 -6.31 -19.70 14.30
C PRO A 266 -7.26 -20.88 14.50
N GLU A 267 -8.00 -20.90 15.60
CA GLU A 267 -8.97 -21.95 15.92
C GLU A 267 -10.09 -21.99 14.88
N LEU A 268 -10.52 -20.82 14.37
CA LEU A 268 -11.51 -20.72 13.31
C LEU A 268 -10.93 -21.04 11.93
N GLN A 269 -9.68 -20.67 11.67
CA GLN A 269 -9.00 -21.06 10.42
C GLN A 269 -8.88 -22.58 10.29
N VAL A 270 -8.62 -23.29 11.38
CA VAL A 270 -8.46 -24.76 11.36
C VAL A 270 -9.76 -25.49 11.05
N ARG A 271 -10.93 -24.89 11.32
CA ARG A 271 -12.24 -25.51 11.05
C ARG A 271 -12.43 -25.88 9.58
N VAL A 272 -11.80 -25.16 8.65
CA VAL A 272 -11.88 -25.45 7.21
C VAL A 272 -11.23 -26.77 6.82
N PHE A 273 -10.41 -27.39 7.68
CA PHE A 273 -9.81 -28.71 7.43
C PHE A 273 -10.62 -29.88 7.99
N ALA A 274 -11.56 -29.63 8.89
CA ALA A 274 -12.38 -30.71 9.45
C ALA A 274 -13.35 -31.24 8.39
N PRO A 275 -13.54 -32.57 8.28
CA PRO A 275 -14.49 -33.13 7.30
C PRO A 275 -15.90 -32.61 7.56
N ALA A 276 -16.69 -32.48 6.49
CA ALA A 276 -18.09 -32.13 6.58
C ALA A 276 -18.88 -33.21 7.34
N PRO A 277 -19.94 -32.85 8.09
CA PRO A 277 -20.91 -33.83 8.57
C PRO A 277 -21.48 -34.65 7.41
N PRO A 278 -21.96 -35.89 7.66
CA PRO A 278 -22.62 -36.70 6.62
C PRO A 278 -23.79 -35.94 5.99
N ASN A 279 -23.97 -36.07 4.67
CA ASN A 279 -25.00 -35.36 3.90
C ASN A 279 -24.96 -33.82 4.02
N CYS A 280 -23.78 -33.24 4.26
CA CYS A 280 -23.58 -31.80 4.32
C CYS A 280 -22.50 -31.36 3.32
N ARG A 281 -22.74 -30.26 2.61
CA ARG A 281 -21.76 -29.58 1.74
C ARG A 281 -21.13 -28.40 2.46
N ARG A 282 -19.81 -28.26 2.40
CA ARG A 282 -19.16 -27.05 2.93
C ARG A 282 -18.97 -25.99 1.86
N PHE A 283 -19.29 -24.76 2.22
CA PHE A 283 -18.97 -23.57 1.46
C PHE A 283 -17.87 -22.81 2.20
N ILE A 284 -16.70 -22.72 1.58
CA ILE A 284 -15.55 -22.00 2.14
C ILE A 284 -15.42 -20.70 1.38
N VAL A 285 -15.65 -19.58 2.05
CA VAL A 285 -15.53 -18.25 1.45
C VAL A 285 -14.18 -17.65 1.87
N ALA A 286 -13.24 -17.56 0.94
CA ALA A 286 -11.83 -17.35 1.23
C ALA A 286 -11.22 -16.19 0.44
N THR A 287 -10.17 -15.57 1.00
CA THR A 287 -9.24 -14.73 0.22
C THR A 287 -8.21 -15.59 -0.53
N ASN A 288 -7.19 -14.96 -1.12
CA ASN A 288 -6.02 -15.63 -1.70
C ASN A 288 -5.21 -16.50 -0.70
N VAL A 289 -5.58 -16.54 0.59
CA VAL A 289 -5.04 -17.51 1.56
C VAL A 289 -5.25 -18.96 1.08
N ALA A 290 -6.34 -19.25 0.39
CA ALA A 290 -6.63 -20.57 -0.16
C ALA A 290 -5.95 -20.86 -1.53
N GLU A 291 -5.26 -19.87 -2.12
CA GLU A 291 -4.78 -19.93 -3.52
C GLU A 291 -3.53 -20.78 -3.73
N THR A 292 -2.55 -20.75 -2.81
CA THR A 292 -1.27 -21.47 -2.94
C THR A 292 -1.04 -22.44 -1.78
N SER A 293 -1.02 -21.94 -0.54
CA SER A 293 -0.41 -22.64 0.60
C SER A 293 -1.32 -23.53 1.44
N LEU A 294 -2.62 -23.55 1.18
CA LEU A 294 -3.59 -24.35 1.95
C LEU A 294 -4.27 -25.40 1.04
N THR A 295 -4.15 -26.68 1.38
CA THR A 295 -4.93 -27.77 0.77
C THR A 295 -6.14 -28.03 1.65
N VAL A 296 -7.34 -27.72 1.16
CA VAL A 296 -8.58 -28.16 1.82
C VAL A 296 -9.12 -29.38 1.07
N ASP A 297 -9.14 -30.51 1.77
CA ASP A 297 -9.66 -31.75 1.21
C ASP A 297 -11.18 -31.65 1.00
N GLY A 298 -11.69 -32.35 -0.01
CA GLY A 298 -13.12 -32.38 -0.36
C GLY A 298 -13.60 -31.28 -1.31
N VAL A 299 -12.79 -30.25 -1.58
CA VAL A 299 -13.12 -29.21 -2.55
C VAL A 299 -13.08 -29.76 -3.96
N VAL A 300 -14.21 -29.63 -4.67
CA VAL A 300 -14.35 -30.02 -6.09
C VAL A 300 -15.02 -28.95 -6.94
N PHE A 301 -15.61 -27.94 -6.31
CA PHE A 301 -16.18 -26.79 -6.99
C PHE A 301 -15.43 -25.52 -6.57
N VAL A 302 -15.05 -24.70 -7.54
CA VAL A 302 -14.42 -23.39 -7.30
C VAL A 302 -15.28 -22.31 -7.94
N ILE A 303 -15.52 -21.22 -7.22
CA ILE A 303 -16.10 -19.99 -7.75
C ILE A 303 -15.02 -18.90 -7.69
N ASP A 304 -14.63 -18.38 -8.86
CA ASP A 304 -13.59 -17.37 -8.98
C ASP A 304 -14.17 -16.04 -9.46
N CYS A 305 -14.14 -15.03 -8.58
CA CYS A 305 -14.58 -13.68 -8.90
C CYS A 305 -13.61 -12.93 -9.83
N GLY A 306 -12.36 -13.38 -9.99
CA GLY A 306 -11.37 -12.73 -10.85
C GLY A 306 -10.64 -11.55 -10.22
N TYR A 307 -10.84 -11.29 -8.93
CA TYR A 307 -10.21 -10.16 -8.20
C TYR A 307 -9.41 -10.62 -6.99
N VAL A 308 -8.50 -9.75 -6.56
CA VAL A 308 -7.72 -9.86 -5.33
C VAL A 308 -7.47 -8.47 -4.76
N LYS A 309 -7.41 -8.35 -3.44
CA LYS A 309 -7.00 -7.11 -2.79
C LYS A 309 -5.48 -7.14 -2.59
N GLN A 310 -4.78 -6.16 -3.15
CA GLN A 310 -3.32 -6.16 -3.22
C GLN A 310 -2.75 -4.82 -2.77
N ARG A 311 -1.73 -4.87 -1.92
CA ARG A 311 -0.99 -3.69 -1.47
C ARG A 311 -0.11 -3.17 -2.60
N GLN A 312 -0.17 -1.88 -2.87
CA GLN A 312 0.67 -1.18 -3.83
C GLN A 312 1.36 0.00 -3.14
N TYR A 313 2.57 0.30 -3.60
CA TYR A 313 3.36 1.43 -3.12
C TYR A 313 3.53 2.42 -4.27
N ASN A 314 3.26 3.68 -3.97
CA ASN A 314 3.48 4.76 -4.93
C ASN A 314 4.71 5.57 -4.50
N PRO A 315 5.86 5.41 -5.21
CA PRO A 315 7.10 6.13 -4.90
C PRO A 315 6.97 7.65 -4.95
N SER A 316 6.00 8.13 -5.74
CA SER A 316 5.78 9.55 -5.95
C SER A 316 5.06 10.20 -4.77
N SER A 317 4.20 9.46 -4.07
CA SER A 317 3.51 9.90 -2.85
C SER A 317 4.21 9.46 -1.57
N GLY A 318 5.08 8.44 -1.65
CA GLY A 318 5.67 7.80 -0.48
C GLY A 318 4.70 6.92 0.31
N MET A 319 3.54 6.58 -0.27
CA MET A 319 2.44 5.93 0.45
C MET A 319 2.04 4.59 -0.13
N TYR A 320 1.52 3.74 0.75
CA TYR A 320 0.86 2.50 0.38
C TYR A 320 -0.64 2.72 0.13
N SER A 321 -1.18 2.02 -0.86
CA SER A 321 -2.61 1.84 -1.09
C SER A 321 -2.93 0.34 -1.04
N LEU A 322 -4.19 0.02 -0.73
CA LEU A 322 -4.70 -1.34 -0.73
C LEU A 322 -5.85 -1.42 -1.73
N ASP A 323 -5.51 -1.81 -2.95
CA ASP A 323 -6.40 -1.71 -4.11
C ASP A 323 -6.98 -3.07 -4.46
N VAL A 324 -8.24 -3.09 -4.90
CA VAL A 324 -8.84 -4.29 -5.49
C VAL A 324 -8.45 -4.30 -6.96
N VAL A 325 -7.71 -5.34 -7.37
CA VAL A 325 -7.17 -5.49 -8.72
C VAL A 325 -7.59 -6.83 -9.32
N GLN A 326 -7.53 -6.92 -10.65
CA GLN A 326 -7.71 -8.19 -11.35
C GLN A 326 -6.56 -9.15 -11.05
N ILE A 327 -6.87 -10.44 -11.01
CA ILE A 327 -5.85 -11.48 -10.89
C ILE A 327 -5.11 -11.71 -12.20
N SER A 328 -3.94 -12.36 -12.14
CA SER A 328 -3.27 -12.86 -13.34
C SER A 328 -3.86 -14.19 -13.81
N ARG A 329 -3.54 -14.61 -15.03
CA ARG A 329 -3.94 -15.92 -15.57
C ARG A 329 -3.37 -17.07 -14.75
N VAL A 330 -2.10 -16.95 -14.35
CA VAL A 330 -1.45 -17.91 -13.44
C VAL A 330 -2.26 -18.06 -12.14
N GLN A 331 -2.71 -16.96 -11.52
CA GLN A 331 -3.52 -17.04 -10.31
C GLN A 331 -4.89 -17.68 -10.59
N ALA A 332 -5.55 -17.29 -11.68
CA ALA A 332 -6.83 -17.88 -12.09
C ALA A 332 -6.75 -19.40 -12.32
N ASP A 333 -5.64 -19.87 -12.87
CA ASP A 333 -5.40 -21.30 -13.08
C ASP A 333 -5.05 -22.03 -11.77
N GLN A 334 -4.28 -21.39 -10.87
CA GLN A 334 -4.04 -21.94 -9.53
C GLN A 334 -5.33 -22.07 -8.70
N ARG A 335 -6.22 -21.08 -8.79
CA ARG A 335 -7.55 -21.11 -8.17
C ARG A 335 -8.38 -22.26 -8.73
N ALA A 336 -8.44 -22.41 -10.06
CA ALA A 336 -9.13 -23.51 -10.71
C ALA A 336 -8.57 -24.88 -10.29
N GLY A 337 -7.24 -25.00 -10.20
CA GLY A 337 -6.56 -26.24 -9.77
C GLY A 337 -6.94 -26.71 -8.36
N ARG A 338 -7.51 -25.86 -7.50
CA ARG A 338 -8.00 -26.27 -6.17
C ARG A 338 -9.15 -27.27 -6.25
N ALA A 339 -9.93 -27.25 -7.33
CA ALA A 339 -11.02 -28.20 -7.57
C ALA A 339 -10.53 -29.60 -7.98
N GLY A 340 -9.32 -29.72 -8.54
CA GLY A 340 -8.80 -30.94 -9.17
C GLY A 340 -7.92 -31.81 -8.28
N ARG A 341 -7.89 -31.58 -6.96
CA ARG A 341 -6.90 -32.23 -6.08
C ARG A 341 -7.27 -33.63 -5.64
N THR A 342 -8.55 -33.89 -5.43
CA THR A 342 -9.02 -35.17 -4.88
C THR A 342 -9.69 -36.05 -5.92
N ARG A 343 -10.38 -35.42 -6.89
CA ARG A 343 -11.07 -36.06 -8.02
C ARG A 343 -11.42 -34.99 -9.07
N PRO A 344 -12.00 -35.34 -10.23
CA PRO A 344 -12.41 -34.35 -11.23
C PRO A 344 -13.35 -33.29 -10.63
N GLY A 345 -13.16 -32.04 -11.04
CA GLY A 345 -13.86 -30.88 -10.45
C GLY A 345 -14.31 -29.86 -11.49
N LYS A 346 -14.97 -28.79 -11.02
CA LYS A 346 -15.47 -27.69 -11.84
C LYS A 346 -15.04 -26.34 -11.28
N CYS A 347 -14.70 -25.41 -12.16
CA CYS A 347 -14.36 -24.03 -11.81
C CYS A 347 -15.29 -23.08 -12.57
N TYR A 348 -16.03 -22.26 -11.84
CA TYR A 348 -16.93 -21.23 -12.36
C TYR A 348 -16.25 -19.86 -12.26
N ARG A 349 -15.75 -19.38 -13.39
CA ARG A 349 -15.15 -18.05 -13.53
C ARG A 349 -16.25 -17.05 -13.81
N LEU A 350 -16.41 -16.09 -12.91
CA LEU A 350 -17.46 -15.08 -13.01
C LEU A 350 -17.14 -13.97 -14.02
N TYR A 351 -16.26 -14.23 -14.97
CA TYR A 351 -15.82 -13.29 -15.99
C TYR A 351 -15.79 -13.99 -17.37
N PRO A 352 -16.05 -13.25 -18.45
CA PRO A 352 -15.92 -13.77 -19.82
C PRO A 352 -14.52 -14.27 -20.15
N ILE A 353 -14.47 -15.26 -21.04
CA ILE A 353 -13.22 -15.82 -21.56
C ILE A 353 -12.36 -14.75 -22.28
N SER A 354 -12.99 -13.75 -22.88
CA SER A 354 -12.29 -12.62 -23.51
C SER A 354 -11.48 -11.81 -22.52
N ILE A 355 -11.96 -11.62 -21.28
CA ILE A 355 -11.22 -10.93 -20.22
C ILE A 355 -10.01 -11.75 -19.80
N TYR A 356 -10.22 -13.05 -19.59
CA TYR A 356 -9.14 -13.98 -19.26
C TYR A 356 -8.02 -13.98 -20.31
N GLN A 357 -8.38 -13.96 -21.60
CA GLN A 357 -7.42 -14.07 -22.71
C GLN A 357 -6.81 -12.74 -23.14
N ASN A 358 -7.50 -11.61 -22.95
CA ASN A 358 -7.07 -10.33 -23.52
C ASN A 358 -6.70 -9.28 -22.46
N GLU A 359 -7.26 -9.35 -21.26
CA GLU A 359 -7.07 -8.31 -20.23
C GLU A 359 -6.22 -8.79 -19.06
N PHE A 360 -6.39 -10.03 -18.60
CA PHE A 360 -5.58 -10.55 -17.52
C PHE A 360 -4.12 -10.66 -17.94
N LEU A 361 -3.25 -10.10 -17.08
CA LEU A 361 -1.80 -10.30 -17.18
C LEU A 361 -1.49 -11.79 -17.10
N GLU A 362 -0.46 -12.22 -17.83
CA GLU A 362 -0.03 -13.62 -17.81
C GLU A 362 0.38 -14.07 -16.41
N ALA A 363 1.29 -13.32 -15.78
CA ALA A 363 1.78 -13.55 -14.43
C ALA A 363 1.58 -12.31 -13.55
N THR A 364 1.56 -12.54 -12.22
CA THR A 364 1.42 -11.47 -11.24
C THR A 364 2.67 -10.59 -11.21
N VAL A 365 2.47 -9.28 -11.11
CA VAL A 365 3.58 -8.32 -10.98
C VAL A 365 4.34 -8.60 -9.68
N PRO A 366 5.67 -8.77 -9.71
CA PRO A 366 6.47 -9.16 -8.55
C PRO A 366 6.45 -8.10 -7.46
N GLU A 367 6.58 -8.51 -6.20
CA GLU A 367 6.47 -7.60 -5.06
C GLU A 367 7.50 -6.45 -5.09
N ILE A 368 8.71 -6.71 -5.62
CA ILE A 368 9.77 -5.71 -5.78
C ILE A 368 9.35 -4.48 -6.60
N GLN A 369 8.35 -4.61 -7.49
CA GLN A 369 7.83 -3.50 -8.29
C GLN A 369 6.64 -2.80 -7.64
N ARG A 370 6.17 -3.27 -6.49
CA ARG A 370 4.90 -2.86 -5.86
C ARG A 370 5.06 -2.43 -4.40
N THR A 371 6.26 -2.48 -3.81
CA THR A 371 6.52 -2.13 -2.41
C THR A 371 7.59 -1.06 -2.28
N SER A 372 7.72 -0.45 -1.08
CA SER A 372 8.89 0.38 -0.78
C SER A 372 10.15 -0.48 -0.76
N LEU A 373 11.24 0.06 -1.28
CA LEU A 373 12.53 -0.61 -1.35
C LEU A 373 13.50 -0.16 -0.26
N ALA A 374 13.08 0.75 0.64
CA ALA A 374 13.96 1.33 1.66
C ALA A 374 14.71 0.26 2.49
N GLY A 375 13.98 -0.72 3.05
CA GLY A 375 14.60 -1.83 3.80
C GLY A 375 15.53 -2.70 2.95
N SER A 376 15.15 -3.00 1.71
CA SER A 376 15.95 -3.82 0.79
C SER A 376 17.22 -3.13 0.31
N VAL A 377 17.14 -1.82 0.04
CA VAL A 377 18.30 -1.01 -0.35
C VAL A 377 19.26 -0.86 0.81
N LEU A 378 18.76 -0.64 2.03
CA LEU A 378 19.58 -0.60 3.24
C LEU A 378 20.32 -1.93 3.42
N TYR A 379 19.58 -3.03 3.31
CA TYR A 379 20.12 -4.38 3.39
C TYR A 379 21.22 -4.60 2.33
N LEU A 380 20.95 -4.32 1.06
CA LEU A 380 21.94 -4.51 -0.02
C LEU A 380 23.20 -3.65 0.19
N LYS A 381 23.05 -2.43 0.70
CA LYS A 381 24.18 -1.56 1.04
C LYS A 381 24.98 -2.06 2.24
N SER A 382 24.32 -2.72 3.19
CA SER A 382 24.98 -3.23 4.40
C SER A 382 25.85 -4.47 4.14
N LEU A 383 25.67 -5.18 3.01
CA LEU A 383 26.43 -6.38 2.68
C LEU A 383 27.94 -6.17 2.52
N ASN A 384 28.45 -4.93 2.48
CA ASN A 384 29.87 -4.58 2.36
C ASN A 384 30.62 -5.39 1.28
N LEU A 385 29.98 -5.63 0.15
CA LEU A 385 30.55 -6.37 -0.97
C LEU A 385 31.05 -5.38 -2.04
N PRO A 386 32.32 -5.47 -2.48
CA PRO A 386 32.97 -4.44 -3.31
C PRO A 386 32.28 -4.19 -4.67
N ASP A 387 31.56 -5.17 -5.19
CA ASP A 387 30.90 -5.09 -6.51
C ASP A 387 29.38 -4.84 -6.44
N ILE A 388 28.80 -4.68 -5.24
CA ILE A 388 27.35 -4.40 -5.13
C ILE A 388 27.10 -2.90 -5.30
N ASN A 389 26.75 -2.54 -6.53
CA ASN A 389 26.05 -1.30 -6.80
C ASN A 389 24.55 -1.59 -6.90
N VAL A 390 23.75 -1.04 -5.97
CA VAL A 390 22.29 -1.24 -5.92
C VAL A 390 21.61 -0.91 -7.26
N LEU A 391 22.11 0.08 -8.00
CA LEU A 391 21.55 0.47 -9.31
C LEU A 391 21.90 -0.51 -10.45
N LYS A 392 22.91 -1.37 -10.24
CA LYS A 392 23.36 -2.38 -11.19
C LYS A 392 23.15 -3.81 -10.67
N PHE A 393 22.41 -3.96 -9.57
CA PHE A 393 22.14 -5.27 -9.00
C PHE A 393 21.29 -6.09 -9.98
N ASP A 394 21.66 -7.36 -10.16
CA ASP A 394 20.98 -8.28 -11.07
C ASP A 394 19.65 -8.73 -10.45
N PHE A 395 18.58 -7.99 -10.70
CA PHE A 395 17.21 -8.41 -10.39
C PHE A 395 16.63 -9.27 -11.51
N LEU A 396 15.82 -10.28 -11.17
CA LEU A 396 15.06 -11.04 -12.17
C LEU A 396 14.09 -10.12 -12.94
N ASP A 397 13.40 -9.26 -12.20
CA ASP A 397 12.61 -8.15 -12.71
C ASP A 397 13.04 -6.87 -11.98
N PRO A 398 13.68 -5.91 -12.65
CA PRO A 398 14.19 -4.73 -11.98
C PRO A 398 13.04 -3.82 -11.50
N PRO A 399 13.19 -3.18 -10.32
CA PRO A 399 12.27 -2.13 -9.89
C PRO A 399 12.41 -0.87 -10.75
N SER A 400 11.43 0.03 -10.65
CA SER A 400 11.50 1.32 -11.33
C SER A 400 12.63 2.19 -10.75
N ARG A 401 13.21 3.07 -11.58
CA ARG A 401 14.23 4.03 -11.11
C ARG A 401 13.67 4.97 -10.04
N GLU A 402 12.40 5.39 -10.18
CA GLU A 402 11.74 6.26 -9.20
C GLU A 402 11.63 5.57 -7.83
N SER A 403 11.32 4.27 -7.79
CA SER A 403 11.28 3.48 -6.56
C SER A 403 12.64 3.40 -5.86
N LEU A 404 13.73 3.23 -6.62
CA LEU A 404 15.09 3.19 -6.07
C LEU A 404 15.55 4.56 -5.56
N GLU A 405 15.27 5.63 -6.31
CA GLU A 405 15.57 7.00 -5.87
C GLU A 405 14.79 7.37 -4.61
N ASP A 406 13.52 7.03 -4.54
CA ASP A 406 12.68 7.24 -3.36
C ASP A 406 13.22 6.47 -2.13
N ALA A 407 13.60 5.21 -2.30
CA ALA A 407 14.23 4.43 -1.24
C ALA A 407 15.54 5.07 -0.72
N LEU A 408 16.41 5.53 -1.62
CA LEU A 408 17.64 6.23 -1.23
C LEU A 408 17.33 7.55 -0.49
N ARG A 409 16.35 8.32 -0.95
CA ARG A 409 15.90 9.55 -0.27
C ARG A 409 15.39 9.26 1.14
N GLN A 410 14.57 8.23 1.31
CA GLN A 410 14.06 7.83 2.62
C GLN A 410 15.18 7.44 3.57
N LEU A 411 16.15 6.65 3.11
CA LEU A 411 17.29 6.24 3.92
C LEU A 411 18.19 7.42 4.30
N TYR A 412 18.35 8.40 3.41
CA TYR A 412 19.11 9.61 3.69
C TYR A 412 18.43 10.46 4.79
N LEU A 413 17.09 10.60 4.75
CA LEU A 413 16.33 11.39 5.73
C LEU A 413 16.39 10.85 7.17
N ILE A 414 16.68 9.56 7.34
CA ILE A 414 16.78 8.89 8.65
C ILE A 414 18.23 8.59 9.04
N ASP A 415 19.20 9.25 8.40
CA ASP A 415 20.64 9.13 8.61
C ASP A 415 21.23 7.73 8.34
N ALA A 416 20.53 6.87 7.59
CA ALA A 416 21.00 5.51 7.29
C ALA A 416 22.07 5.48 6.18
N ILE A 417 22.06 6.48 5.30
CA ILE A 417 23.08 6.71 4.27
C ILE A 417 23.52 8.17 4.25
N ASP A 418 24.75 8.41 3.78
CA ASP A 418 25.30 9.76 3.62
C ASP A 418 24.94 10.41 2.27
N GLU A 419 25.42 11.63 2.04
CA GLU A 419 25.23 12.40 0.79
C GLU A 419 25.84 11.74 -0.46
N ASN A 420 26.82 10.85 -0.26
CA ASN A 420 27.43 10.05 -1.33
C ASN A 420 26.69 8.72 -1.54
N GLY A 421 25.63 8.47 -0.77
CA GLY A 421 24.86 7.24 -0.76
C GLY A 421 25.59 6.06 -0.11
N GLN A 422 26.64 6.27 0.66
CA GLN A 422 27.32 5.22 1.43
C GLN A 422 26.58 4.96 2.74
N ILE A 423 26.63 3.71 3.23
CA ILE A 423 25.98 3.35 4.48
C ILE A 423 26.70 3.97 5.67
N THR A 424 25.96 4.61 6.58
CA THR A 424 26.49 5.19 7.82
C THR A 424 26.61 4.12 8.91
N ASP A 425 27.25 4.45 10.03
CA ASP A 425 27.28 3.55 11.20
C ASP A 425 25.88 3.34 11.80
N VAL A 426 25.04 4.37 11.78
CA VAL A 426 23.61 4.26 12.14
C VAL A 426 22.92 3.27 11.19
N GLY A 427 23.13 3.40 9.88
CA GLY A 427 22.59 2.49 8.87
C GLY A 427 23.04 1.04 9.05
N ARG A 428 24.32 0.81 9.41
CA ARG A 428 24.82 -0.54 9.72
C ARG A 428 24.10 -1.17 10.90
N VAL A 429 23.94 -0.43 12.01
CA VAL A 429 23.20 -0.91 13.18
C VAL A 429 21.73 -1.15 12.83
N MET A 430 21.13 -0.27 12.02
CA MET A 430 19.75 -0.45 11.55
C MET A 430 19.55 -1.73 10.74
N ALA A 431 20.52 -2.11 9.90
CA ALA A 431 20.46 -3.33 9.08
C ALA A 431 20.56 -4.63 9.89
N GLU A 432 21.21 -4.60 11.06
CA GLU A 432 21.26 -5.76 11.98
C GLU A 432 19.93 -6.00 12.70
N LEU A 433 19.12 -4.95 12.87
CA LEU A 433 17.81 -5.05 13.51
C LEU A 433 16.79 -5.67 12.56
N PRO A 434 16.00 -6.67 13.02
CA PRO A 434 14.98 -7.31 12.20
C PRO A 434 13.72 -6.45 12.13
N LEU A 435 13.82 -5.19 11.68
CA LEU A 435 12.75 -4.18 11.67
C LEU A 435 12.83 -3.30 10.42
N GLU A 436 11.75 -2.58 10.12
CA GLU A 436 11.76 -1.53 9.10
C GLU A 436 12.73 -0.41 9.49
N PRO A 437 13.37 0.27 8.52
CA PRO A 437 14.37 1.31 8.79
C PRO A 437 13.89 2.39 9.78
N SER A 438 12.65 2.86 9.64
CA SER A 438 12.08 3.87 10.56
C SER A 438 12.01 3.39 12.01
N LEU A 439 11.56 2.15 12.23
CA LEU A 439 11.49 1.55 13.56
C LEU A 439 12.89 1.27 14.13
N SER A 440 13.81 0.78 13.30
CA SER A 440 15.22 0.60 13.68
C SER A 440 15.83 1.92 14.15
N ARG A 441 15.63 3.01 13.39
CA ARG A 441 16.13 4.35 13.75
C ARG A 441 15.51 4.88 15.04
N THR A 442 14.20 4.66 15.27
CA THR A 442 13.54 5.00 16.54
C THR A 442 14.16 4.28 17.73
N LEU A 443 14.48 2.98 17.62
CA LEU A 443 15.10 2.25 18.73
C LEU A 443 16.52 2.76 19.04
N ILE A 444 17.29 3.11 18.02
CA ILE A 444 18.63 3.69 18.18
C ILE A 444 18.53 5.05 18.89
N GLU A 445 17.63 5.94 18.44
CA GLU A 445 17.42 7.25 19.08
C GLU A 445 16.90 7.11 20.52
N ALA A 446 15.97 6.18 20.76
CA ALA A 446 15.41 5.94 22.09
C ALA A 446 16.45 5.43 23.09
N ASN A 447 17.49 4.72 22.61
CA ASN A 447 18.62 4.33 23.43
C ASN A 447 19.42 5.56 23.90
N GLU A 448 19.69 6.51 23.00
CA GLU A 448 20.41 7.75 23.35
C GLU A 448 19.60 8.66 24.28
N LEU A 449 18.27 8.71 24.10
CA LEU A 449 17.37 9.52 24.94
C LEU A 449 16.98 8.86 26.27
N GLY A 450 17.39 7.61 26.51
CA GLY A 450 17.08 6.86 27.73
C GLY A 450 15.63 6.40 27.84
N CYS A 451 14.91 6.24 26.73
CA CYS A 451 13.52 5.75 26.67
C CYS A 451 13.39 4.40 25.92
N LEU A 452 14.48 3.65 25.77
CA LEU A 452 14.54 2.39 25.02
C LEU A 452 13.47 1.37 25.42
N SER A 453 13.16 1.22 26.71
CA SER A 453 12.16 0.25 27.17
C SER A 453 10.76 0.52 26.59
N GLN A 454 10.37 1.80 26.52
CA GLN A 454 9.08 2.21 25.96
C GLN A 454 9.08 2.01 24.43
N ALA A 455 10.16 2.42 23.76
CA ALA A 455 10.30 2.28 22.32
C ALA A 455 10.34 0.81 21.88
N LEU A 456 10.97 -0.07 22.66
CA LEU A 456 10.96 -1.53 22.44
C LEU A 456 9.54 -2.10 22.48
N THR A 457 8.73 -1.66 23.44
CA THR A 457 7.33 -2.07 23.52
C THR A 457 6.55 -1.60 22.28
N VAL A 458 6.66 -0.32 21.91
CA VAL A 458 5.99 0.22 20.72
C VAL A 458 6.43 -0.52 19.44
N ALA A 459 7.73 -0.68 19.22
CA ALA A 459 8.27 -1.39 18.06
C ALA A 459 7.81 -2.86 18.02
N SER A 460 7.69 -3.52 19.17
CA SER A 460 7.22 -4.90 19.26
C SER A 460 5.74 -5.06 18.89
N ILE A 461 4.90 -4.12 19.31
CA ILE A 461 3.46 -4.14 19.02
C ILE A 461 3.21 -3.82 17.55
N LEU A 462 3.89 -2.81 17.00
CA LEU A 462 3.80 -2.48 15.58
C LEU A 462 4.30 -3.64 14.69
N SER A 463 5.31 -4.38 15.13
CA SER A 463 5.82 -5.55 14.41
C SER A 463 4.91 -6.78 14.49
N ALA A 464 4.03 -6.84 15.48
CA ALA A 464 3.07 -7.93 15.67
C ALA A 464 1.69 -7.63 15.06
N GLU A 465 1.52 -6.45 14.45
CA GLU A 465 0.29 -6.01 13.76
C GLU A 465 -0.97 -6.19 14.63
N ILE A 466 -0.95 -5.68 15.87
CA ILE A 466 -2.13 -5.75 16.74
C ILE A 466 -3.26 -4.91 16.16
N THR A 467 -4.31 -5.56 15.69
CA THR A 467 -5.57 -4.89 15.36
C THR A 467 -6.36 -4.61 16.63
N LEU A 468 -6.44 -3.34 17.04
CA LEU A 468 -7.43 -2.91 18.02
C LEU A 468 -8.80 -2.99 17.36
N ARG A 469 -9.68 -3.87 17.87
CA ARG A 469 -11.05 -3.97 17.36
C ARG A 469 -11.78 -2.68 17.68
N SER A 470 -12.38 -2.04 16.67
CA SER A 470 -13.30 -0.92 16.91
C SER A 470 -14.43 -1.42 17.81
N ALA A 471 -14.70 -0.69 18.90
CA ALA A 471 -15.66 -1.07 19.94
C ALA A 471 -16.91 -1.74 19.37
N SER A 472 -17.22 -2.95 19.86
CA SER A 472 -18.47 -3.64 19.54
C SER A 472 -19.65 -2.77 19.98
N LYS A 473 -20.65 -2.65 19.11
CA LYS A 473 -21.96 -2.10 19.50
C LYS A 473 -22.71 -3.17 20.29
N ASP A 474 -23.26 -2.81 21.45
CA ASP A 474 -24.19 -3.69 22.17
C ASP A 474 -25.49 -3.87 21.34
N MET A 475 -26.35 -4.81 21.76
CA MET A 475 -27.66 -5.10 21.14
C MET A 475 -28.57 -3.86 21.02
N ASP A 476 -28.35 -2.83 21.85
CA ASP A 476 -29.04 -1.53 21.83
C ASP A 476 -28.33 -0.44 20.98
N GLY A 477 -27.27 -0.79 20.24
CA GLY A 477 -26.54 0.13 19.38
C GLY A 477 -25.62 1.13 20.11
N LYS A 478 -25.52 1.07 21.44
CA LYS A 478 -24.58 1.86 22.25
C LYS A 478 -23.17 1.26 22.14
N ARG A 479 -22.16 2.12 21.93
CA ARG A 479 -20.75 1.73 22.00
C ARG A 479 -20.44 1.38 23.46
N LYS A 480 -20.02 0.16 23.77
CA LYS A 480 -19.32 -0.11 25.03
C LYS A 480 -18.06 0.75 25.03
N ARG A 481 -17.96 1.70 25.97
CA ARG A 481 -16.71 2.45 26.18
C ARG A 481 -15.75 1.45 26.82
N GLN A 482 -14.84 0.90 26.01
CA GLN A 482 -13.81 -0.02 26.49
C GLN A 482 -12.97 0.68 27.57
N GLU A 483 -12.68 -0.01 28.67
CA GLU A 483 -11.73 0.42 29.71
C GLU A 483 -10.27 0.31 29.26
N LEU A 484 -10.00 0.44 27.96
CA LEU A 484 -8.64 0.51 27.45
C LEU A 484 -8.08 1.92 27.67
N PRO A 485 -6.78 2.05 27.93
CA PRO A 485 -6.11 3.34 27.91
C PRO A 485 -6.38 4.10 26.60
N ASP A 486 -6.44 5.42 26.67
CA ASP A 486 -6.71 6.33 25.54
C ASP A 486 -5.43 7.00 24.99
N GLY A 487 -4.25 6.57 25.46
CA GLY A 487 -2.99 7.22 25.12
C GLY A 487 -2.76 8.53 25.88
N SER A 488 -3.65 8.92 26.80
CA SER A 488 -3.61 10.14 27.60
C SER A 488 -3.45 11.42 26.76
N GLY A 489 -4.03 11.44 25.56
CA GLY A 489 -3.91 12.53 24.60
C GLY A 489 -2.54 12.64 23.90
N TRP A 490 -1.59 11.74 24.16
CA TRP A 490 -0.26 11.79 23.54
C TRP A 490 -0.20 11.13 22.16
N GLY A 491 -1.18 10.28 21.86
CA GLY A 491 -1.32 9.57 20.59
C GLY A 491 -1.49 8.07 20.76
N ASP A 492 -1.81 7.40 19.66
CA ASP A 492 -2.03 5.98 19.57
C ASP A 492 -0.76 5.14 19.83
N HIS A 493 0.44 5.62 19.46
CA HIS A 493 1.69 4.91 19.81
C HIS A 493 1.81 4.74 21.33
N ILE A 494 1.37 5.76 22.08
CA ILE A 494 1.37 5.76 23.54
C ILE A 494 0.20 4.91 24.05
N GLN A 495 -0.94 4.92 23.36
CA GLN A 495 -2.04 4.01 23.68
C GLN A 495 -1.58 2.54 23.63
N LEU A 496 -0.90 2.14 22.55
CA LEU A 496 -0.37 0.78 22.40
C LEU A 496 0.61 0.42 23.53
N LEU A 497 1.49 1.37 23.89
CA LEU A 497 2.41 1.21 25.02
C LEU A 497 1.64 0.97 26.34
N GLN A 498 0.66 1.82 26.64
CA GLN A 498 -0.14 1.72 27.86
C GLN A 498 -0.94 0.41 27.92
N ILE A 499 -1.54 -0.02 26.81
CA ILE A 499 -2.24 -1.31 26.72
C ILE A 499 -1.31 -2.46 27.11
N PHE A 500 -0.07 -2.45 26.60
CA PHE A 500 0.91 -3.49 26.93
C PHE A 500 1.38 -3.40 28.38
N GLU A 501 1.60 -2.20 28.91
CA GLU A 501 1.97 -2.00 30.32
C GLU A 501 0.86 -2.45 31.28
N SER A 502 -0.42 -2.18 30.95
CA SER A 502 -1.56 -2.70 31.70
C SER A 502 -1.61 -4.23 31.67
N TRP A 503 -1.33 -4.83 30.51
CA TRP A 503 -1.25 -6.29 30.41
C TRP A 503 -0.08 -6.89 31.19
N ASP A 504 1.09 -6.25 31.20
CA ASP A 504 2.25 -6.63 32.01
C ASP A 504 1.91 -6.58 33.51
N GLN A 505 1.21 -5.52 33.96
CA GLN A 505 0.74 -5.38 35.34
C GLN A 505 -0.29 -6.45 35.74
N SER A 506 -1.11 -6.94 34.81
CA SER A 506 -2.01 -8.08 35.03
C SER A 506 -1.28 -9.43 35.17
N GLY A 507 0.05 -9.46 35.03
CA GLY A 507 0.82 -10.71 35.03
C GLY A 507 0.72 -11.47 33.70
N TYR A 508 0.44 -10.78 32.59
CA TYR A 508 0.22 -11.37 31.26
C TYR A 508 -0.97 -12.34 31.19
N ASP A 509 -2.05 -12.05 31.93
CA ASP A 509 -3.23 -12.91 31.95
C ASP A 509 -3.90 -12.99 30.57
N PRO A 510 -4.08 -14.18 29.97
CA PRO A 510 -4.85 -14.34 28.74
C PRO A 510 -6.32 -13.93 28.87
N LYS A 511 -6.91 -14.02 30.08
CA LYS A 511 -8.29 -13.60 30.33
C LYS A 511 -8.42 -12.09 30.20
N TRP A 512 -7.47 -11.33 30.76
CA TRP A 512 -7.42 -9.87 30.61
C TRP A 512 -7.47 -9.44 29.13
N CYS A 513 -6.72 -10.09 28.24
CA CYS A 513 -6.82 -9.80 26.81
C CYS A 513 -8.22 -10.07 26.25
N SER A 514 -8.83 -11.19 26.64
CA SER A 514 -10.16 -11.59 26.16
C SER A 514 -11.25 -10.62 26.65
N ASP A 515 -11.16 -10.18 27.90
CA ASP A 515 -12.07 -9.23 28.53
C ASP A 515 -12.00 -7.83 27.87
N HIS A 516 -10.87 -7.51 27.23
CA HIS A 516 -10.63 -6.25 26.53
C HIS A 516 -10.65 -6.37 24.99
N ASP A 517 -11.20 -7.46 24.44
CA ASP A 517 -11.27 -7.72 22.98
C ASP A 517 -9.91 -7.74 22.24
N LEU A 518 -8.82 -7.99 22.97
CA LEU A 518 -7.47 -8.08 22.42
C LEU A 518 -7.15 -9.52 22.01
N GLN A 519 -6.44 -9.65 20.88
CA GLN A 519 -6.00 -10.96 20.40
C GLN A 519 -4.84 -11.48 21.27
N VAL A 520 -5.10 -12.49 22.11
CA VAL A 520 -4.11 -13.12 23.01
C VAL A 520 -2.84 -13.52 22.26
N ARG A 521 -2.99 -14.10 21.04
CA ARG A 521 -1.85 -14.54 20.23
C ARG A 521 -0.94 -13.37 19.83
N SER A 522 -1.53 -12.26 19.38
CA SER A 522 -0.76 -11.08 18.95
C SER A 522 -0.08 -10.41 20.15
N MET A 523 -0.74 -10.33 21.30
CA MET A 523 -0.13 -9.83 22.55
C MET A 523 1.06 -10.68 22.99
N LYS A 524 0.91 -12.03 22.99
CA LYS A 524 2.01 -12.95 23.27
C LYS A 524 3.16 -12.80 22.28
N LEU A 525 2.85 -12.71 20.99
CA LEU A 525 3.86 -12.47 19.96
C LEU A 525 4.61 -11.14 20.20
N SER A 526 3.91 -10.05 20.53
CA SER A 526 4.56 -8.77 20.87
C SER A 526 5.52 -8.92 22.05
N LYS A 527 5.14 -9.65 23.10
CA LYS A 527 6.02 -9.94 24.23
C LYS A 527 7.28 -10.70 23.80
N ASP A 528 7.13 -11.73 22.96
CA ASP A 528 8.25 -12.52 22.45
C ASP A 528 9.17 -11.67 21.57
N VAL A 529 8.61 -10.87 20.66
CA VAL A 529 9.33 -9.90 19.81
C VAL A 529 10.09 -8.90 20.68
N ARG A 530 9.45 -8.32 21.70
CA ARG A 530 10.07 -7.36 22.63
C ARG A 530 11.29 -7.98 23.32
N ASN A 531 11.15 -9.21 23.83
CA ASN A 531 12.23 -9.93 24.50
C ASN A 531 13.42 -10.17 23.57
N GLN A 532 13.15 -10.56 22.33
CA GLN A 532 14.19 -10.85 21.35
C GLN A 532 14.87 -9.59 20.82
N LEU A 533 14.13 -8.53 20.54
CA LEU A 533 14.71 -7.22 20.22
C LEU A 533 15.62 -6.74 21.36
N CYS A 534 15.19 -6.92 22.62
CA CYS A 534 16.03 -6.62 23.78
C CYS A 534 17.32 -7.45 23.78
N GLN A 535 17.27 -8.74 23.45
CA GLN A 535 18.46 -9.59 23.34
C GLN A 535 19.40 -9.17 22.20
N ILE A 536 18.85 -8.83 21.03
CA ILE A 536 19.61 -8.36 19.87
C ILE A 536 20.31 -7.05 20.21
N ILE A 537 19.58 -6.07 20.76
CA ILE A 537 20.16 -4.78 21.17
C ILE A 537 21.25 -4.97 22.23
N LYS A 538 21.03 -5.86 23.23
CA LYS A 538 22.07 -6.20 24.22
C LYS A 538 23.31 -6.84 23.59
N LYS A 539 23.16 -7.64 22.53
CA LYS A 539 24.28 -8.25 21.81
C LYS A 539 25.07 -7.20 21.03
N ILE A 540 24.38 -6.28 20.36
CA ILE A 540 24.98 -5.14 19.65
C ILE A 540 25.72 -4.24 20.65
N ALA A 541 25.13 -4.02 21.83
CA ALA A 541 25.66 -3.17 22.90
C ALA A 541 26.76 -3.80 23.77
N LYS A 542 27.38 -4.92 23.38
CA LYS A 542 28.57 -5.48 24.09
C LYS A 542 29.89 -4.75 23.76
N GLY A 543 29.84 -3.65 22.99
CA GLY A 543 30.81 -2.55 23.04
C GLY A 543 30.43 -1.53 24.12
N SER A 544 31.23 -0.47 24.33
CA SER A 544 31.09 0.51 25.44
C SER A 544 29.79 1.35 25.44
N THR A 545 28.63 0.74 25.72
CA THR A 545 27.37 1.43 26.04
C THR A 545 26.46 0.48 26.81
N ASP A 546 26.43 0.67 28.12
CA ASP A 546 25.81 -0.23 29.09
C ASP A 546 24.26 -0.22 28.99
N VAL A 547 23.66 -1.19 28.29
CA VAL A 547 22.19 -1.36 28.27
C VAL A 547 21.75 -2.14 29.51
N HIS A 548 21.69 -1.45 30.63
CA HIS A 548 20.93 -1.92 31.77
C HIS A 548 19.44 -1.75 31.43
N ALA A 549 18.75 -2.85 31.13
CA ALA A 549 17.31 -2.95 31.41
C ALA A 549 17.15 -2.82 32.94
N ARG A 550 17.26 -1.60 33.47
CA ARG A 550 17.07 -1.33 34.89
C ARG A 550 15.67 -1.81 35.23
N LYS A 551 15.57 -2.68 36.25
CA LYS A 551 14.32 -2.95 36.94
C LYS A 551 13.69 -1.60 37.26
N SER A 552 12.47 -1.38 36.76
CA SER A 552 11.49 -0.37 37.18
C SER A 552 12.04 0.69 38.14
N GLN A 553 12.56 1.79 37.59
CA GLN A 553 12.25 3.08 38.18
C GLN A 553 10.93 3.49 37.52
N LYS A 554 9.92 3.87 38.33
CA LYS A 554 8.59 4.32 37.91
C LYS A 554 8.66 4.97 36.53
N SER A 555 7.87 4.46 35.58
CA SER A 555 7.72 5.05 34.24
C SER A 555 7.66 6.56 34.40
N ASP A 556 8.64 7.27 33.85
CA ASP A 556 8.56 8.72 33.73
C ASP A 556 7.25 8.98 32.96
N PRO A 557 6.23 9.62 33.57
CA PRO A 557 4.96 9.88 32.89
C PRO A 557 5.15 10.84 31.69
N ASP A 558 6.36 11.36 31.50
CA ASP A 558 6.72 12.19 30.37
C ASP A 558 7.09 11.37 29.11
N TYR A 559 6.10 11.16 28.24
CA TYR A 559 6.26 10.50 26.93
C TYR A 559 6.99 11.36 25.88
N ARG A 560 7.49 12.57 26.22
CA ARG A 560 8.18 13.46 25.27
C ARG A 560 9.43 12.84 24.66
N LYS A 561 10.22 12.09 25.44
CA LYS A 561 11.44 11.42 24.95
C LYS A 561 11.10 10.37 23.90
N LEU A 562 10.09 9.54 24.17
CA LEU A 562 9.59 8.54 23.23
C LEU A 562 9.08 9.18 21.95
N ARG A 563 8.26 10.24 22.05
CA ARG A 563 7.79 11.00 20.89
C ARG A 563 8.94 11.51 20.07
N ARG A 564 9.93 12.17 20.68
CA ARG A 564 11.14 12.64 19.97
C ARG A 564 11.84 11.50 19.22
N ALA A 565 11.98 10.31 19.81
CA ALA A 565 12.55 9.15 19.13
C ALA A 565 11.71 8.66 17.94
N LEU A 566 10.38 8.68 18.07
CA LEU A 566 9.45 8.39 16.97
C LEU A 566 9.61 9.41 15.84
N CYS A 567 9.70 10.70 16.14
CA CYS A 567 9.89 11.76 15.13
C CYS A 567 11.13 11.56 14.28
N VAL A 568 12.23 11.11 14.90
CA VAL A 568 13.50 10.89 14.20
C VAL A 568 13.38 9.67 13.29
N GLY A 569 12.80 8.57 13.76
CA GLY A 569 12.61 7.37 12.94
C GLY A 569 11.58 7.53 11.81
N TYR A 570 10.51 8.27 12.07
CA TYR A 570 9.44 8.56 11.12
C TYR A 570 9.56 9.95 10.48
N GLY A 571 10.79 10.49 10.39
CA GLY A 571 11.03 11.83 9.84
C GLY A 571 10.56 12.03 8.39
N ASN A 572 10.40 10.93 7.65
CA ASN A 572 9.84 10.89 6.29
C ASN A 572 8.30 10.76 6.23
N GLN A 573 7.61 10.63 7.37
CA GLN A 573 6.17 10.37 7.48
C GLN A 573 5.49 11.39 8.42
N LEU A 574 5.82 12.67 8.23
CA LEU A 574 5.27 13.77 9.03
C LEU A 574 4.13 14.47 8.29
N ALA A 575 3.21 15.09 9.05
CA ALA A 575 2.09 15.85 8.50
C ALA A 575 1.80 17.10 9.35
N GLU A 576 1.34 18.16 8.71
CA GLU A 576 1.02 19.46 9.32
C GLU A 576 -0.45 19.80 9.09
N ARG A 577 -1.13 20.26 10.14
CA ARG A 577 -2.54 20.64 10.03
C ARG A 577 -2.72 21.91 9.20
N MET A 578 -3.75 21.94 8.37
CA MET A 578 -4.16 23.16 7.67
C MET A 578 -4.84 24.16 8.63
N LEU A 579 -4.45 25.43 8.55
CA LEU A 579 -4.88 26.50 9.47
C LEU A 579 -6.41 26.67 9.61
N HIS A 580 -7.21 26.23 8.63
CA HIS A 580 -8.68 26.38 8.63
C HIS A 580 -9.45 25.16 8.08
N HIS A 581 -8.83 23.97 8.04
CA HIS A 581 -9.47 22.76 7.53
C HIS A 581 -9.11 21.57 8.43
N ASN A 582 -9.99 20.58 8.57
CA ASN A 582 -9.72 19.32 9.30
C ASN A 582 -8.79 18.37 8.53
N GLY A 583 -7.99 18.92 7.62
CA GLY A 583 -7.08 18.19 6.75
C GLY A 583 -5.65 18.54 7.09
N TYR A 584 -4.76 17.64 6.69
CA TYR A 584 -3.35 17.70 6.93
C TYR A 584 -2.59 17.68 5.62
N HIS A 585 -1.44 18.33 5.61
CA HIS A 585 -0.48 18.30 4.52
C HIS A 585 0.73 17.48 4.93
N THR A 586 1.07 16.46 4.15
CA THR A 586 2.31 15.71 4.40
C THR A 586 3.53 16.61 4.23
N VAL A 587 4.49 16.46 5.14
CA VAL A 587 5.77 17.17 5.16
C VAL A 587 6.78 16.30 4.43
N GLY A 588 7.36 16.83 3.35
CA GLY A 588 8.29 16.10 2.51
C GLY A 588 8.41 16.73 1.14
N TYR A 589 9.03 16.01 0.20
CA TYR A 589 9.27 16.50 -1.17
C TYR A 589 7.97 16.73 -1.96
N ARG A 590 6.93 15.94 -1.70
CA ARG A 590 5.61 16.10 -2.33
C ARG A 590 4.51 16.12 -1.27
N THR A 591 3.93 17.30 -1.09
CA THR A 591 2.83 17.52 -0.17
C THR A 591 1.55 16.89 -0.68
N GLN A 592 0.90 16.07 0.15
CA GLN A 592 -0.40 15.46 -0.11
C GLN A 592 -1.41 15.90 0.94
N LEU A 593 -2.68 16.00 0.53
CA LEU A 593 -3.78 16.24 1.46
C LEU A 593 -4.22 14.91 2.07
N VAL A 594 -4.12 14.80 3.38
CA VAL A 594 -4.48 13.60 4.16
C VAL A 594 -5.40 13.98 5.33
N GLN A 595 -6.01 12.98 5.97
CA GLN A 595 -6.92 13.15 7.10
C GLN A 595 -6.65 12.11 8.18
N VAL A 596 -7.01 12.46 9.42
CA VAL A 596 -6.96 11.53 10.54
C VAL A 596 -7.95 10.40 10.36
N HIS A 597 -7.48 9.15 10.40
CA HIS A 597 -8.33 7.99 10.29
C HIS A 597 -9.29 7.89 11.50
N PRO A 598 -10.58 7.54 11.31
CA PRO A 598 -11.56 7.49 12.40
C PRO A 598 -11.28 6.49 13.53
N SER A 599 -10.30 5.60 13.37
CA SER A 599 -9.88 4.66 14.41
C SER A 599 -8.83 5.22 15.38
N SER A 600 -8.30 6.42 15.11
CA SER A 600 -7.33 7.10 15.97
C SER A 600 -7.96 7.51 17.30
N VAL A 601 -7.18 7.46 18.38
CA VAL A 601 -7.55 7.97 19.72
C VAL A 601 -7.47 9.48 19.84
N LEU A 602 -6.82 10.15 18.88
CA LEU A 602 -6.77 11.62 18.87
C LEU A 602 -8.20 12.15 18.83
N GLU A 603 -8.57 13.01 19.78
CA GLU A 603 -9.86 13.68 19.81
C GLU A 603 -9.77 15.05 19.14
N GLY A 604 -10.84 15.47 18.47
CA GLY A 604 -10.96 16.85 17.99
C GLY A 604 -11.16 17.81 19.16
N ASP A 605 -10.70 19.04 19.01
CA ASP A 605 -11.03 20.13 19.94
C ASP A 605 -12.54 20.43 19.95
N GLU A 606 -12.97 21.41 20.76
CA GLU A 606 -14.37 21.82 20.90
C GLU A 606 -15.05 22.23 19.57
N TYR A 607 -14.26 22.50 18.53
CA TYR A 607 -14.71 22.82 17.18
C TYR A 607 -14.66 21.61 16.22
N GLY A 608 -14.42 20.40 16.75
CA GLY A 608 -14.22 19.18 16.01
C GLY A 608 -12.91 19.15 15.21
N LYS A 609 -11.91 19.96 15.59
CA LYS A 609 -10.65 20.06 14.84
C LYS A 609 -9.56 19.25 15.55
N PHE A 610 -9.01 18.25 14.86
CA PHE A 610 -7.90 17.46 15.39
C PHE A 610 -6.66 18.34 15.62
N PRO A 611 -5.76 18.00 16.56
CA PRO A 611 -4.63 18.85 16.95
C PRO A 611 -3.74 19.33 15.79
N ASN A 612 -3.07 20.49 15.96
CA ASN A 612 -2.17 21.08 14.95
C ASN A 612 -0.98 20.21 14.54
N ARG A 613 -0.74 19.11 15.26
CA ARG A 613 0.41 18.21 15.10
C ARG A 613 -0.05 16.77 14.96
N ALA A 614 -0.94 16.47 14.03
CA ALA A 614 -1.17 15.06 13.71
C ALA A 614 -0.03 14.57 12.83
N GLU A 615 0.82 13.72 13.40
CA GLU A 615 1.36 12.64 12.59
C GLU A 615 0.16 11.78 12.17
N GLN A 616 0.07 11.40 10.90
CA GLN A 616 -0.83 10.35 10.43
C GLN A 616 -0.13 9.63 9.28
N THR A 617 0.05 8.35 9.51
CA THR A 617 0.33 7.27 8.56
C THR A 617 -0.74 7.25 7.47
N GLY A 618 -0.30 7.25 6.21
CA GLY A 618 -1.20 7.11 5.06
C GLY A 618 -1.70 5.68 4.91
N GLY A 619 -3.01 5.55 4.63
CA GLY A 619 -3.60 4.39 3.95
C GLY A 619 -3.66 3.07 4.73
N ALA A 620 -4.75 2.90 5.48
CA ALA A 620 -5.19 1.66 6.15
C ALA A 620 -4.14 0.99 7.09
N GLU A 621 -4.52 0.98 8.37
CA GLU A 621 -3.88 0.33 9.52
C GLU A 621 -2.72 1.09 10.19
N SER A 622 -2.93 1.35 11.49
CA SER A 622 -1.94 1.65 12.54
C SER A 622 -1.43 3.11 12.65
N PRO A 623 -1.01 3.57 13.86
CA PRO A 623 -1.65 4.76 14.39
C PRO A 623 -0.64 5.88 14.81
N THR A 624 -1.11 6.97 15.41
CA THR A 624 -0.53 8.33 15.34
C THR A 624 0.02 8.92 16.63
N SER A 625 0.98 9.85 16.57
CA SER A 625 1.42 10.65 17.74
C SER A 625 1.58 12.13 17.42
N GLU A 626 1.56 12.99 18.44
CA GLU A 626 1.82 14.43 18.26
C GLU A 626 3.29 14.79 18.56
N ILE A 627 3.73 16.06 18.45
CA ILE A 627 5.05 16.52 18.98
C ILE A 627 5.02 17.94 19.58
N SER A 628 5.92 18.31 20.50
CA SER A 628 6.19 19.68 20.99
C SER A 628 7.04 20.52 20.01
N SER A 629 6.90 21.86 19.97
CA SER A 629 7.71 22.74 19.08
C SER A 629 9.20 22.66 19.37
N ALA A 630 9.58 22.28 20.60
CA ALA A 630 10.97 22.14 21.01
C ALA A 630 11.70 20.99 20.27
N ALA A 631 11.01 19.93 19.84
CA ALA A 631 11.64 18.83 19.10
C ALA A 631 11.83 19.18 17.61
N LEU A 632 10.87 19.91 17.01
CA LEU A 632 11.02 20.54 15.70
C LEU A 632 12.13 21.60 15.70
N GLU A 633 12.28 22.35 16.79
CA GLU A 633 13.41 23.25 17.01
C GLU A 633 14.72 22.50 17.21
N THR A 634 14.71 21.31 17.79
CA THR A 634 15.92 20.47 17.94
C THR A 634 16.39 19.95 16.58
N LEU A 635 15.46 19.45 15.74
CA LEU A 635 15.70 19.12 14.33
C LEU A 635 16.18 20.34 13.53
N ALA A 636 15.52 21.48 13.66
CA ALA A 636 15.94 22.74 13.04
C ALA A 636 17.29 23.24 13.59
N SER A 637 17.65 22.94 14.85
CA SER A 637 18.92 23.31 15.47
C SER A 637 20.06 22.41 15.01
N ALA A 638 19.79 21.13 14.75
CA ALA A 638 20.74 20.20 14.14
C ALA A 638 21.06 20.66 12.71
N MET A 639 20.02 20.98 11.91
CA MET A 639 20.15 21.59 10.58
C MET A 639 20.87 22.95 10.61
N ARG A 640 20.77 23.72 11.71
CA ARG A 640 21.48 25.02 11.87
C ARG A 640 22.92 24.88 12.40
N ARG A 641 23.23 23.86 13.22
CA ARG A 641 24.60 23.58 13.72
C ARG A 641 25.53 23.16 12.58
N GLU A 642 25.00 22.49 11.57
CA GLU A 642 25.72 22.05 10.38
C GLU A 642 26.12 23.21 9.46
N ASN A 643 25.24 24.21 9.30
CA ASN A 643 25.53 25.44 8.57
C ASN A 643 26.66 26.31 9.20
N ARG A 644 27.09 26.01 10.43
CA ARG A 644 28.20 26.70 11.11
C ARG A 644 29.54 25.95 11.04
N ARG A 645 29.56 24.64 10.77
CA ARG A 645 30.81 23.87 10.60
C ARG A 645 31.42 23.96 9.20
N SER A 646 30.66 24.45 8.21
CA SER A 646 31.13 24.68 6.83
C SER A 646 31.96 25.96 6.62
N LYS A 647 32.39 26.65 7.69
CA LYS A 647 33.22 27.86 7.61
C LYS A 647 34.44 27.80 8.54
N ALA A 648 35.47 27.09 8.12
CA ALA A 648 36.86 27.35 8.52
C ALA A 648 37.78 27.05 7.32
N PRO A 649 38.71 27.94 6.94
CA PRO A 649 39.56 27.73 5.77
C PRO A 649 40.87 27.03 6.17
N SER A 650 41.37 26.12 5.31
CA SER A 650 42.76 25.67 5.34
C SER A 650 43.39 25.88 3.95
N SER A 651 44.65 26.30 3.96
CA SER A 651 45.41 26.86 2.84
C SER A 651 46.54 25.94 2.33
N ALA A 652 47.01 26.24 1.10
CA ALA A 652 48.23 25.79 0.39
C ALA A 652 48.07 24.52 -0.49
N SER A 653 47.99 24.61 -1.84
CA SER A 653 49.03 24.83 -2.90
C SER A 653 49.80 23.55 -3.28
N ALA A 654 50.23 23.22 -4.51
CA ALA A 654 49.93 23.53 -5.92
C ALA A 654 50.87 22.62 -6.79
N LEU A 655 50.55 22.45 -8.09
CA LEU A 655 51.37 21.92 -9.22
C LEU A 655 51.59 20.38 -9.33
N ALA A 656 51.54 19.71 -10.49
CA ALA A 656 51.39 20.10 -11.91
C ALA A 656 50.98 18.94 -12.85
N SER A 657 50.31 19.30 -13.96
CA SER A 657 50.26 18.72 -15.33
C SER A 657 49.84 17.23 -15.54
N GLY A 658 49.06 16.86 -16.56
CA GLY A 658 48.55 17.56 -17.73
C GLY A 658 47.60 16.67 -18.55
N ARG A 659 46.93 17.29 -19.54
CA ARG A 659 45.99 16.73 -20.54
C ARG A 659 44.64 16.26 -20.02
N VAL A 660 43.71 17.22 -19.86
CA VAL A 660 42.32 17.03 -20.30
C VAL A 660 41.82 18.32 -20.95
N SER A 661 41.93 18.37 -22.27
CA SER A 661 41.29 19.37 -23.12
C SER A 661 39.79 19.05 -23.23
N VAL A 662 38.95 20.09 -23.34
CA VAL A 662 37.47 20.08 -23.50
C VAL A 662 36.64 19.83 -22.24
N MET A 663 36.91 18.82 -21.40
CA MET A 663 36.10 18.57 -20.18
C MET A 663 36.30 19.60 -19.05
N ALA A 664 37.51 20.16 -18.90
CA ALA A 664 37.78 21.19 -17.90
C ALA A 664 37.07 22.52 -18.21
N PHE A 665 36.86 22.84 -19.50
CA PHE A 665 36.09 24.00 -19.93
C PHE A 665 34.60 23.85 -19.62
N LEU A 666 34.05 22.64 -19.81
CA LEU A 666 32.67 22.30 -19.45
C LEU A 666 32.45 22.25 -17.93
N SER A 667 33.45 21.76 -17.17
CA SER A 667 33.41 21.79 -15.70
C SER A 667 33.49 23.21 -15.14
N CYS A 668 34.31 24.09 -15.74
CA CYS A 668 34.41 25.49 -15.33
C CYS A 668 33.13 26.28 -15.67
N LEU A 669 32.47 25.98 -16.80
CA LEU A 669 31.14 26.48 -17.14
C LEU A 669 30.05 25.97 -16.19
N ALA A 670 30.11 24.69 -15.77
CA ALA A 670 29.19 24.12 -14.80
C ALA A 670 29.39 24.72 -13.40
N TRP A 671 30.64 24.99 -13.00
CA TRP A 671 30.95 25.68 -11.74
C TRP A 671 30.60 27.16 -11.77
N LEU A 672 30.75 27.86 -12.91
CA LEU A 672 30.23 29.22 -13.09
C LEU A 672 28.69 29.25 -13.08
N TYR A 673 28.03 28.20 -13.59
CA TYR A 673 26.58 28.05 -13.52
C TYR A 673 26.09 27.75 -12.09
N VAL A 674 26.78 26.89 -11.36
CA VAL A 674 26.47 26.55 -9.95
C VAL A 674 26.82 27.71 -9.01
N ALA A 675 27.95 28.39 -9.22
CA ALA A 675 28.32 29.60 -8.50
C ALA A 675 27.39 30.77 -8.83
N GLY A 676 26.92 30.88 -10.08
CA GLY A 676 25.87 31.82 -10.49
C GLY A 676 24.54 31.56 -9.81
N ARG A 677 24.15 30.28 -9.66
CA ARG A 677 22.97 29.87 -8.88
C ARG A 677 23.13 30.09 -7.38
N LEU A 678 24.30 29.81 -6.82
CA LEU A 678 24.60 30.05 -5.41
C LEU A 678 24.69 31.55 -5.08
N TRP A 679 25.18 32.38 -6.01
CA TRP A 679 25.15 33.84 -5.89
C TRP A 679 23.72 34.38 -6.04
N GLN A 680 22.91 33.86 -6.97
CA GLN A 680 21.49 34.18 -7.05
C GLN A 680 20.73 33.75 -5.78
N ASP A 681 21.00 32.58 -5.21
CA ASP A 681 20.40 32.13 -3.95
C ASP A 681 20.89 32.96 -2.75
N ALA A 682 22.14 33.44 -2.75
CA ALA A 682 22.67 34.34 -1.72
C ALA A 682 22.06 35.75 -1.83
N GLN A 683 21.88 36.29 -3.04
CA GLN A 683 21.12 37.53 -3.25
C GLN A 683 19.65 37.36 -2.88
N THR A 684 19.04 36.21 -3.19
CA THR A 684 17.65 35.90 -2.83
C THR A 684 17.49 35.78 -1.31
N ARG A 685 18.46 35.19 -0.59
CA ARG A 685 18.49 35.18 0.89
C ARG A 685 18.77 36.55 1.50
N ALA A 686 19.62 37.37 0.88
CA ALA A 686 19.87 38.74 1.32
C ALA A 686 18.62 39.62 1.15
N ILE A 687 17.91 39.48 0.03
CA ILE A 687 16.62 40.14 -0.25
C ILE A 687 15.55 39.63 0.71
N LEU A 688 15.46 38.31 0.97
CA LEU A 688 14.52 37.74 1.94
C LEU A 688 14.81 38.23 3.37
N SER A 689 16.09 38.34 3.76
CA SER A 689 16.48 38.87 5.07
C SER A 689 16.16 40.37 5.20
N GLY A 690 16.40 41.15 4.14
CA GLY A 690 16.04 42.57 4.08
C GLY A 690 14.52 42.81 4.03
N LEU A 691 13.75 41.88 3.44
CA LEU A 691 12.28 41.91 3.43
C LEU A 691 11.67 41.47 4.78
N LEU A 692 12.32 40.54 5.49
CA LEU A 692 11.94 40.12 6.84
C LEU A 692 12.30 41.18 7.90
N GLU A 693 13.42 41.90 7.73
CA GLU A 693 13.77 43.06 8.57
C GLU A 693 12.85 44.27 8.30
N LYS A 694 12.51 44.56 7.04
CA LYS A 694 11.52 45.61 6.71
C LYS A 694 10.08 45.27 7.14
N ARG A 695 9.74 44.01 7.38
CA ARG A 695 8.45 43.59 7.94
C ARG A 695 8.31 43.86 9.45
N ARG A 696 9.43 44.08 10.16
CA ARG A 696 9.41 44.52 11.58
C ARG A 696 9.21 46.03 11.74
N SER A 697 9.46 46.82 10.70
CA SER A 697 9.19 48.27 10.68
C SER A 697 7.95 48.54 9.82
N GLY A 698 6.77 48.52 10.43
CA GLY A 698 5.46 48.55 9.78
C GLY A 698 5.22 49.65 8.73
N SER A 699 5.63 49.39 7.49
CA SER A 699 5.22 50.14 6.30
C SER A 699 5.25 49.23 5.08
N VAL A 700 4.12 49.14 4.38
CA VAL A 700 3.93 48.36 3.14
C VAL A 700 4.39 49.20 1.94
N PRO A 701 5.17 48.64 0.99
CA PRO A 701 4.85 48.93 -0.41
C PRO A 701 5.09 47.80 -1.47
N LYS A 702 4.14 47.78 -2.43
CA LYS A 702 4.09 47.42 -3.88
C LYS A 702 4.95 46.30 -4.55
N VAL A 703 4.20 45.36 -5.16
CA VAL A 703 4.32 44.55 -6.40
C VAL A 703 5.69 44.50 -7.14
N LEU A 704 6.25 43.28 -7.26
CA LEU A 704 7.37 42.92 -8.15
C LEU A 704 6.91 42.67 -9.60
N SER A 705 7.78 42.98 -10.58
CA SER A 705 7.47 42.93 -12.01
C SER A 705 7.54 41.51 -12.61
N VAL A 706 6.96 41.36 -13.80
CA VAL A 706 6.72 40.08 -14.49
C VAL A 706 7.98 39.46 -15.11
N GLU A 707 9.00 40.25 -15.43
CA GLU A 707 10.27 39.73 -15.97
C GLU A 707 11.02 38.87 -14.93
N ASP A 708 10.88 39.19 -13.65
CA ASP A 708 11.48 38.42 -12.54
C ASP A 708 10.80 37.06 -12.32
N MET A 709 9.54 36.92 -12.73
CA MET A 709 8.79 35.65 -12.63
C MET A 709 9.10 34.69 -13.78
N LEU A 710 9.32 35.21 -15.00
CA LEU A 710 9.48 34.40 -16.21
C LEU A 710 10.88 33.78 -16.36
N ARG A 711 11.89 34.33 -15.70
CA ARG A 711 13.25 33.76 -15.70
C ARG A 711 13.37 32.45 -14.91
N ASN A 712 12.36 32.12 -14.09
CA ASN A 712 12.39 31.01 -13.13
C ASN A 712 11.78 29.66 -13.61
N LEU A 713 11.09 29.60 -14.76
CA LEU A 713 10.38 28.37 -15.17
C LEU A 713 10.69 27.97 -16.61
N GLY A 714 11.75 27.16 -16.78
CA GLY A 714 12.20 26.63 -18.07
C GLY A 714 11.36 25.45 -18.59
N CYS A 715 10.23 25.72 -19.25
CA CYS A 715 9.33 24.70 -19.79
C CYS A 715 9.12 24.81 -21.33
N LYS A 716 10.15 24.55 -22.13
CA LYS A 716 10.07 24.61 -23.62
C LYS A 716 9.23 23.51 -24.28
N ALA A 717 8.95 22.39 -23.61
CA ALA A 717 8.17 21.28 -24.18
C ALA A 717 6.64 21.49 -24.07
N ILE A 718 6.20 22.27 -23.08
CA ILE A 718 4.77 22.56 -22.85
C ILE A 718 4.25 23.57 -23.87
N GLY A 719 5.08 24.54 -24.29
CA GLY A 719 4.72 25.51 -25.32
C GLY A 719 4.36 24.88 -26.67
N ARG A 720 4.96 23.74 -27.03
CA ARG A 720 4.72 23.12 -28.34
C ARG A 720 3.33 22.49 -28.46
N LYS A 721 2.81 21.90 -27.37
CA LYS A 721 1.46 21.32 -27.31
C LYS A 721 0.35 22.37 -27.18
N ILE A 722 0.67 23.53 -26.62
CA ILE A 722 -0.25 24.68 -26.51
C ILE A 722 -0.53 25.26 -27.91
N VAL A 723 0.51 25.40 -28.74
CA VAL A 723 0.38 25.92 -30.10
C VAL A 723 -0.46 25.01 -31.01
N GLU A 724 -0.35 23.69 -30.86
CA GLU A 724 -1.20 22.73 -31.59
C GLU A 724 -2.68 22.89 -31.23
N ALA A 725 -3.00 23.03 -29.94
CA ALA A 725 -4.37 23.25 -29.47
C ALA A 725 -4.93 24.63 -29.87
N GLU A 726 -4.09 25.67 -29.92
CA GLU A 726 -4.45 27.01 -30.39
C GLU A 726 -4.81 27.03 -31.89
N MET A 727 -4.07 26.26 -32.70
CA MET A 727 -4.35 26.14 -34.14
C MET A 727 -5.72 25.48 -34.39
N ASP A 728 -6.08 24.47 -33.61
CA ASP A 728 -7.37 23.78 -33.74
C ASP A 728 -8.56 24.66 -33.31
N VAL A 729 -8.40 25.46 -32.25
CA VAL A 729 -9.43 26.40 -31.78
C VAL A 729 -9.61 27.57 -32.74
N THR A 730 -8.54 28.06 -33.35
CA THR A 730 -8.59 29.14 -34.34
C THR A 730 -9.20 28.66 -35.66
N LYS A 731 -8.96 27.40 -36.03
CA LYS A 731 -9.59 26.73 -37.17
C LYS A 731 -11.09 26.50 -36.95
N ALA A 732 -11.54 26.30 -35.71
CA ALA A 732 -12.96 26.20 -35.37
C ALA A 732 -13.67 27.57 -35.42
N LYS A 733 -12.99 28.65 -34.99
CA LYS A 733 -13.53 30.02 -35.06
C LYS A 733 -13.62 30.57 -36.49
N SER A 734 -12.60 30.32 -37.32
CA SER A 734 -12.57 30.78 -38.72
C SER A 734 -13.60 30.08 -39.61
N LYS A 735 -14.10 28.90 -39.21
CA LYS A 735 -15.16 28.17 -39.93
C LYS A 735 -16.59 28.61 -39.58
N GLY A 736 -16.78 29.70 -38.83
CA GLY A 736 -18.09 30.36 -38.70
C GLY A 736 -19.18 29.57 -37.98
N TYR A 737 -18.83 28.57 -37.16
CA TYR A 737 -19.79 27.65 -36.52
C TYR A 737 -20.64 28.25 -35.37
N LEU A 738 -20.56 29.56 -35.10
CA LEU A 738 -21.28 30.23 -34.00
C LEU A 738 -22.13 31.45 -34.42
N ALA A 739 -22.32 31.68 -35.72
CA ALA A 739 -23.16 32.80 -36.19
C ALA A 739 -24.64 32.43 -36.45
N GLY A 740 -25.02 31.16 -36.31
CA GLY A 740 -26.38 30.69 -36.61
C GLY A 740 -27.15 30.27 -35.37
N ASN A 741 -27.84 31.22 -34.73
CA ASN A 741 -29.12 31.08 -34.01
C ASN A 741 -29.31 32.18 -32.96
N ARG A 742 -29.39 33.44 -33.40
CA ARG A 742 -30.09 34.51 -32.68
C ARG A 742 -31.38 34.80 -33.41
N THR A 743 -32.46 34.13 -33.02
CA THR A 743 -33.83 34.53 -33.37
C THR A 743 -34.77 34.17 -32.22
N ALA A 744 -35.07 35.15 -31.36
CA ALA A 744 -36.43 35.54 -30.95
C ALA A 744 -36.39 36.55 -29.79
N ALA A 745 -37.06 37.69 -30.03
CA ALA A 745 -37.69 38.62 -29.10
C ALA A 745 -36.87 39.42 -28.06
N VAL A 746 -36.82 40.71 -28.36
CA VAL A 746 -36.50 41.92 -27.59
C VAL A 746 -37.17 41.98 -26.20
N ASP A 747 -36.39 42.29 -25.16
CA ASP A 747 -36.72 43.45 -24.32
C ASP A 747 -35.44 44.07 -23.73
N SER A 748 -35.27 45.37 -23.96
CA SER A 748 -34.09 46.16 -23.65
C SER A 748 -34.24 46.81 -22.28
N ASP A 749 -33.95 46.03 -21.24
CA ASP A 749 -33.55 46.59 -19.95
C ASP A 749 -32.05 46.34 -19.78
N LYS A 750 -31.30 47.38 -19.38
CA LYS A 750 -29.87 47.26 -19.05
C LYS A 750 -29.72 46.27 -17.88
N LYS A 751 -29.63 44.97 -18.17
CA LYS A 751 -29.34 43.94 -17.17
C LYS A 751 -28.01 44.28 -16.53
N GLN A 752 -28.07 44.65 -15.26
CA GLN A 752 -26.90 44.84 -14.42
C GLN A 752 -26.05 43.57 -14.51
N LYS A 753 -24.77 43.70 -14.86
CA LYS A 753 -23.87 42.56 -14.97
C LYS A 753 -23.85 41.83 -13.63
N LEU A 754 -24.19 40.54 -13.64
CA LEU A 754 -24.27 39.74 -12.43
C LEU A 754 -22.87 39.60 -11.82
N LEU A 755 -22.80 39.55 -10.49
CA LEU A 755 -21.56 39.29 -9.78
C LEU A 755 -21.06 37.87 -10.07
N ALA A 756 -21.91 36.84 -9.87
CA ALA A 756 -21.47 35.46 -10.04
C ALA A 756 -22.59 34.49 -10.44
N VAL A 757 -22.23 33.44 -11.19
CA VAL A 757 -23.05 32.25 -11.45
C VAL A 757 -22.36 31.04 -10.85
N ILE A 758 -22.99 30.38 -9.89
CA ILE A 758 -22.46 29.25 -9.14
C ILE A 758 -23.22 27.97 -9.53
N GLY A 759 -22.52 27.01 -10.13
CA GLY A 759 -23.04 25.70 -10.50
C GLY A 759 -22.64 24.62 -9.50
N VAL A 760 -23.62 24.03 -8.82
CA VAL A 760 -23.42 22.91 -7.89
C VAL A 760 -23.65 21.58 -8.61
N TYR A 761 -22.62 20.77 -8.80
CA TYR A 761 -22.68 19.58 -9.65
C TYR A 761 -23.34 18.44 -8.92
N THR A 762 -24.39 17.89 -9.51
CA THR A 762 -25.20 16.84 -8.90
C THR A 762 -25.62 15.80 -9.94
N GLY A 763 -25.96 14.59 -9.50
CA GLY A 763 -26.45 13.50 -10.36
C GLY A 763 -27.85 13.02 -9.98
N PHE A 764 -28.39 12.06 -10.75
CA PHE A 764 -29.75 11.54 -10.54
C PHE A 764 -29.95 10.94 -9.13
N GLY A 765 -28.95 10.22 -8.60
CA GLY A 765 -29.00 9.61 -7.27
C GLY A 765 -28.83 10.58 -6.09
N SER A 766 -28.50 11.85 -6.33
CA SER A 766 -28.17 12.84 -5.29
C SER A 766 -29.38 13.57 -4.68
N ARG A 767 -30.62 13.08 -4.83
CA ARG A 767 -31.83 13.79 -4.35
C ARG A 767 -31.81 14.11 -2.85
N LEU A 768 -31.39 13.16 -2.01
CA LEU A 768 -31.24 13.39 -0.58
C LEU A 768 -30.18 14.47 -0.27
N LYS A 769 -29.04 14.44 -0.98
CA LYS A 769 -27.99 15.47 -0.84
C LYS A 769 -28.50 16.85 -1.24
N ARG A 770 -29.21 16.98 -2.37
CA ARG A 770 -29.83 18.25 -2.76
C ARG A 770 -30.76 18.79 -1.68
N ASN A 771 -31.58 17.92 -1.07
CA ASN A 771 -32.46 18.33 0.02
C ASN A 771 -31.71 18.81 1.27
N VAL A 772 -30.58 18.18 1.61
CA VAL A 772 -29.67 18.63 2.68
C VAL A 772 -29.03 19.97 2.31
N PHE A 773 -28.53 20.14 1.08
CA PHE A 773 -27.92 21.38 0.62
C PHE A 773 -28.88 22.56 0.69
N ARG A 774 -30.08 22.40 0.14
CA ARG A 774 -31.12 23.41 0.23
C ARG A 774 -31.55 23.69 1.68
N GLY A 775 -31.29 22.76 2.62
CA GLY A 775 -31.60 22.91 4.05
C GLY A 775 -30.44 23.47 4.88
N SER A 776 -29.30 23.75 4.26
CA SER A 776 -28.09 24.25 4.91
C SER A 776 -27.81 25.69 4.48
N TRP A 777 -26.99 25.90 3.45
CA TRP A 777 -26.50 27.22 3.02
C TRP A 777 -27.03 27.67 1.65
N MET A 778 -27.74 26.81 0.90
CA MET A 778 -28.33 27.19 -0.39
C MET A 778 -29.75 27.77 -0.17
N PRO A 779 -30.00 29.04 -0.56
CA PRO A 779 -31.31 29.66 -0.38
C PRO A 779 -32.39 29.01 -1.26
N ARG A 780 -33.65 29.01 -0.79
CA ARG A 780 -34.82 28.50 -1.52
C ARG A 780 -35.86 29.60 -1.75
N GLY A 781 -36.72 29.41 -2.75
CA GLY A 781 -37.91 30.23 -2.96
C GLY A 781 -37.59 31.73 -3.06
N ASP A 782 -38.23 32.54 -2.23
CA ASP A 782 -38.06 33.99 -2.24
C ASP A 782 -36.66 34.46 -1.82
N ALA A 783 -35.94 33.67 -1.01
CA ALA A 783 -34.55 33.97 -0.65
C ALA A 783 -33.59 33.75 -1.84
N LEU A 784 -33.89 32.78 -2.71
CA LEU A 784 -33.13 32.53 -3.94
C LEU A 784 -33.32 33.69 -4.93
N LYS A 785 -34.56 34.18 -5.09
CA LYS A 785 -34.86 35.37 -5.91
C LYS A 785 -34.15 36.62 -5.38
N LYS A 786 -34.16 36.84 -4.06
CA LYS A 786 -33.42 37.96 -3.43
C LYS A 786 -31.91 37.88 -3.64
N LEU A 787 -31.35 36.67 -3.75
CA LEU A 787 -29.93 36.48 -4.05
C LEU A 787 -29.61 36.82 -5.51
N GLU A 788 -30.51 36.45 -6.42
CA GLU A 788 -30.42 36.80 -7.84
C GLU A 788 -30.55 38.31 -8.07
N GLU A 789 -31.44 38.97 -7.33
CA GLU A 789 -31.57 40.44 -7.30
C GLU A 789 -30.29 41.12 -6.78
N LYS A 790 -29.53 40.45 -5.90
CA LYS A 790 -28.20 40.89 -5.44
C LYS A 790 -27.07 40.54 -6.42
N GLY A 791 -27.40 39.97 -7.57
CA GLY A 791 -26.46 39.68 -8.65
C GLY A 791 -25.77 38.32 -8.56
N VAL A 792 -26.23 37.39 -7.72
CA VAL A 792 -25.64 36.05 -7.60
C VAL A 792 -26.67 34.97 -7.94
N VAL A 793 -26.36 34.16 -8.96
CA VAL A 793 -27.18 33.03 -9.39
C VAL A 793 -26.55 31.75 -8.87
N ILE A 794 -27.34 30.87 -8.24
CA ILE A 794 -26.89 29.53 -7.84
C ILE A 794 -27.86 28.46 -8.36
N ARG A 795 -27.33 27.41 -9.00
CA ARG A 795 -28.12 26.33 -9.61
C ARG A 795 -27.47 24.96 -9.40
N PHE A 796 -28.30 23.94 -9.22
CA PHE A 796 -27.86 22.54 -9.35
C PHE A 796 -27.68 22.19 -10.83
N VAL A 797 -26.51 21.68 -11.19
CA VAL A 797 -26.14 21.36 -12.56
C VAL A 797 -26.24 19.86 -12.80
N ILE A 798 -27.11 19.48 -13.72
CA ILE A 798 -27.37 18.08 -14.09
C ILE A 798 -27.63 17.97 -15.60
N GLY A 799 -27.14 16.89 -16.22
CA GLY A 799 -27.43 16.52 -17.59
C GLY A 799 -28.73 15.72 -17.73
N ARG A 800 -28.96 15.23 -18.95
CA ARG A 800 -30.09 14.37 -19.31
C ARG A 800 -29.70 12.90 -19.28
N SER A 801 -30.68 12.02 -19.10
CA SER A 801 -30.47 10.57 -19.21
C SER A 801 -30.07 10.19 -20.64
N ALA A 802 -29.35 9.07 -20.77
CA ALA A 802 -29.07 8.42 -22.05
C ALA A 802 -30.35 8.16 -22.86
N ASN A 803 -31.42 7.77 -22.16
CA ASN A 803 -32.74 7.55 -22.72
C ASN A 803 -33.65 8.73 -22.38
N ARG A 804 -33.66 9.76 -23.26
CA ARG A 804 -34.42 10.99 -23.04
C ARG A 804 -35.89 10.72 -22.70
N GLY A 805 -36.38 11.33 -21.61
CA GLY A 805 -37.77 11.22 -21.18
C GLY A 805 -38.10 9.94 -20.38
N ASP A 806 -37.08 9.20 -19.97
CA ASP A 806 -37.22 8.10 -19.03
C ASP A 806 -37.70 8.56 -17.64
N SER A 807 -37.81 7.63 -16.70
CA SER A 807 -38.23 7.94 -15.33
C SER A 807 -37.25 8.86 -14.59
N LEU A 808 -35.96 8.87 -14.95
CA LEU A 808 -34.95 9.71 -14.31
C LEU A 808 -35.12 11.17 -14.73
N ASP A 809 -35.26 11.42 -16.04
CA ASP A 809 -35.55 12.75 -16.57
C ASP A 809 -36.87 13.29 -16.03
N ARG A 810 -37.93 12.46 -16.00
CA ARG A 810 -39.25 12.85 -15.45
C ARG A 810 -39.17 13.26 -13.99
N ASN A 811 -38.43 12.51 -13.17
CA ASN A 811 -38.23 12.84 -11.75
C ASN A 811 -37.49 14.18 -11.56
N ILE A 812 -36.50 14.47 -12.41
CA ILE A 812 -35.78 15.75 -12.38
C ILE A 812 -36.67 16.89 -12.86
N ASP A 813 -37.48 16.69 -13.90
CA ASP A 813 -38.41 17.70 -14.41
C ASP A 813 -39.54 18.01 -13.41
N ASP A 814 -40.03 16.99 -12.69
CA ASP A 814 -40.97 17.15 -11.58
C ASP A 814 -40.34 17.93 -10.41
N GLU A 815 -39.11 17.57 -10.02
CA GLU A 815 -38.38 18.27 -8.95
C GLU A 815 -38.13 19.73 -9.34
N ASN A 816 -37.65 19.99 -10.56
CA ASN A 816 -37.36 21.33 -11.06
C ASN A 816 -38.63 22.20 -11.20
N ARG A 817 -39.79 21.61 -11.55
CA ARG A 817 -41.07 22.34 -11.54
C ARG A 817 -41.43 22.88 -10.16
N GLN A 818 -41.08 22.14 -9.10
CA GLN A 818 -41.34 22.52 -7.72
C GLN A 818 -40.30 23.50 -7.17
N THR A 819 -39.01 23.27 -7.43
CA THR A 819 -37.91 23.99 -6.76
C THR A 819 -37.32 25.12 -7.59
N LYS A 820 -37.39 25.03 -8.93
CA LYS A 820 -36.87 26.00 -9.92
C LYS A 820 -35.39 26.35 -9.72
N ASP A 821 -34.60 25.43 -9.16
CA ASP A 821 -33.20 25.63 -8.78
C ASP A 821 -32.19 24.82 -9.59
N PHE A 822 -32.62 24.23 -10.72
CA PHE A 822 -31.74 23.49 -11.63
C PHE A 822 -31.29 24.31 -12.84
N LEU A 823 -30.10 23.96 -13.35
CA LEU A 823 -29.63 24.22 -14.70
C LEU A 823 -29.50 22.87 -15.40
N LEU A 824 -30.45 22.58 -16.30
CA LEU A 824 -30.49 21.33 -17.05
C LEU A 824 -29.63 21.46 -18.31
N LEU A 825 -28.60 20.62 -18.42
CA LEU A 825 -27.69 20.61 -19.56
C LEU A 825 -28.28 19.73 -20.67
N GLU A 826 -29.14 20.30 -21.50
CA GLU A 826 -29.88 19.56 -22.54
C GLU A 826 -28.99 18.84 -23.55
N SER A 827 -27.75 19.27 -23.75
CA SER A 827 -26.79 18.67 -24.70
C SER A 827 -25.75 17.76 -24.03
N HIS A 828 -25.91 17.47 -22.74
CA HIS A 828 -25.00 16.64 -21.96
C HIS A 828 -25.73 15.40 -21.44
N GLU A 829 -25.24 14.22 -21.81
CA GLU A 829 -25.67 12.94 -21.26
C GLU A 829 -24.98 12.69 -19.91
N GLU A 830 -25.76 12.46 -18.87
CA GLU A 830 -25.24 12.25 -17.52
C GLU A 830 -24.72 10.81 -17.36
N ALA A 831 -23.43 10.61 -17.63
CA ALA A 831 -22.69 9.37 -17.36
C ALA A 831 -21.84 9.50 -16.08
N ALA A 832 -21.60 8.37 -15.39
CA ALA A 832 -20.99 8.36 -14.06
C ALA A 832 -19.53 8.88 -14.01
N GLU A 833 -18.81 9.00 -15.14
CA GLU A 833 -17.35 9.22 -15.15
C GLU A 833 -16.80 10.27 -16.14
N GLU A 834 -17.52 11.36 -16.46
CA GLU A 834 -16.91 12.48 -17.23
C GLU A 834 -17.08 13.87 -16.61
N LEU A 835 -16.39 14.13 -15.49
CA LEU A 835 -16.32 15.44 -14.83
C LEU A 835 -15.79 16.60 -15.73
N PRO A 836 -14.81 16.39 -16.64
CA PRO A 836 -14.32 17.46 -17.53
C PRO A 836 -15.34 17.85 -18.63
N SER A 837 -16.08 16.88 -19.16
CA SER A 837 -17.10 17.10 -20.20
C SER A 837 -18.25 17.91 -19.62
N LYS A 838 -18.79 17.50 -18.46
CA LYS A 838 -19.84 18.24 -17.75
C LYS A 838 -19.44 19.69 -17.45
N ALA A 839 -18.15 19.93 -17.15
CA ALA A 839 -17.63 21.27 -16.92
C ALA A 839 -17.69 22.17 -18.14
N LYS A 840 -17.31 21.65 -19.30
CA LYS A 840 -17.43 22.38 -20.56
C LYS A 840 -18.88 22.78 -20.85
N PHE A 841 -19.82 21.84 -20.72
CA PHE A 841 -21.24 22.11 -20.98
C PHE A 841 -21.86 23.08 -19.98
N PHE A 842 -21.49 22.99 -18.70
CA PHE A 842 -21.91 23.95 -17.69
C PHE A 842 -21.46 25.37 -18.05
N PHE A 843 -20.17 25.59 -18.32
CA PHE A 843 -19.68 26.94 -18.62
C PHE A 843 -20.26 27.48 -19.92
N SER A 844 -20.45 26.64 -20.95
CA SER A 844 -21.15 27.03 -22.17
C SER A 844 -22.59 27.49 -21.88
N ALA A 845 -23.39 26.66 -21.21
CA ALA A 845 -24.78 26.98 -20.90
C ALA A 845 -24.91 28.19 -19.97
N ALA A 846 -24.00 28.34 -19.00
CA ALA A 846 -24.01 29.45 -18.05
C ALA A 846 -23.68 30.79 -18.71
N VAL A 847 -22.68 30.83 -19.61
CA VAL A 847 -22.30 32.04 -20.37
C VAL A 847 -23.38 32.44 -21.37
N GLU A 848 -24.07 31.47 -21.98
CA GLU A 848 -25.21 31.74 -22.86
C GLU A 848 -26.43 32.30 -22.11
N SER A 849 -26.65 31.82 -20.87
CA SER A 849 -27.85 32.15 -20.09
C SER A 849 -27.72 33.39 -19.21
N TRP A 850 -26.51 33.69 -18.72
CA TRP A 850 -26.25 34.78 -17.77
C TRP A 850 -24.98 35.54 -18.13
N ASP A 851 -25.04 36.87 -18.16
CA ASP A 851 -23.87 37.74 -18.25
C ASP A 851 -23.37 38.09 -16.84
N ALA A 852 -22.30 37.40 -16.40
CA ALA A 852 -21.74 37.51 -15.06
C ALA A 852 -20.23 37.80 -15.07
N GLU A 853 -19.73 38.44 -14.00
CA GLU A 853 -18.29 38.66 -13.81
C GLU A 853 -17.54 37.36 -13.49
N PHE A 854 -18.16 36.47 -12.72
CA PHE A 854 -17.55 35.20 -12.32
C PHE A 854 -18.46 34.00 -12.59
N TYR A 855 -17.90 32.93 -13.15
CA TYR A 855 -18.57 31.62 -13.21
C TYR A 855 -17.84 30.64 -12.29
N VAL A 856 -18.57 30.05 -11.35
CA VAL A 856 -18.03 29.23 -10.27
C VAL A 856 -18.57 27.81 -10.35
N LYS A 857 -17.68 26.82 -10.34
CA LYS A 857 -18.05 25.40 -10.22
C LYS A 857 -17.86 24.92 -8.77
N VAL A 858 -18.86 24.23 -8.22
CA VAL A 858 -18.86 23.62 -6.88
C VAL A 858 -19.33 22.16 -6.97
N GLU A 859 -18.70 21.24 -6.24
CA GLU A 859 -19.15 19.84 -6.13
C GLU A 859 -20.19 19.65 -5.00
N ASP A 860 -21.15 18.73 -5.17
CA ASP A 860 -22.23 18.47 -4.18
C ASP A 860 -21.79 17.79 -2.86
N ASN A 861 -20.49 17.70 -2.60
CA ASN A 861 -19.92 17.19 -1.35
C ASN A 861 -19.04 18.23 -0.62
N ILE A 862 -19.00 19.48 -1.09
CA ILE A 862 -18.28 20.59 -0.46
C ILE A 862 -19.25 21.46 0.32
N ASN A 863 -18.93 21.76 1.58
CA ASN A 863 -19.67 22.75 2.36
C ASN A 863 -19.14 24.15 2.02
N LEU A 864 -19.97 25.01 1.43
CA LEU A 864 -19.55 26.32 0.94
C LEU A 864 -19.99 27.42 1.91
N ASP A 865 -19.03 28.22 2.39
CA ASP A 865 -19.34 29.50 3.01
C ASP A 865 -19.75 30.50 1.92
N LEU A 866 -21.05 30.54 1.62
CA LEU A 866 -21.60 31.39 0.56
C LEU A 866 -21.39 32.88 0.85
N ALA A 867 -21.45 33.29 2.12
CA ALA A 867 -21.25 34.69 2.51
C ALA A 867 -19.80 35.12 2.29
N GLY A 868 -18.84 34.31 2.77
CA GLY A 868 -17.41 34.56 2.55
C GLY A 868 -17.00 34.51 1.07
N LEU A 869 -17.61 33.62 0.29
CA LEU A 869 -17.38 33.58 -1.17
C LEU A 869 -17.87 34.88 -1.83
N ILE A 870 -19.08 35.33 -1.52
CA ILE A 870 -19.63 36.56 -2.09
C ILE A 870 -18.77 37.77 -1.72
N GLU A 871 -18.37 37.91 -0.46
CA GLU A 871 -17.48 38.99 0.00
C GLU A 871 -16.13 38.99 -0.74
N MET A 872 -15.55 37.80 -0.96
CA MET A 872 -14.33 37.64 -1.74
C MET A 872 -14.51 38.05 -3.22
N LEU A 873 -15.64 37.69 -3.84
CA LEU A 873 -15.95 38.03 -5.23
C LEU A 873 -16.23 39.53 -5.40
N GLU A 874 -16.93 40.14 -4.45
CA GLU A 874 -17.16 41.59 -4.40
C GLU A 874 -15.84 42.36 -4.27
N GLY A 875 -14.92 41.88 -3.44
CA GLY A 875 -13.57 42.44 -3.31
C GLY A 875 -12.71 42.33 -4.58
N ARG A 876 -13.15 41.54 -5.57
CA ARG A 876 -12.46 41.34 -6.86
C ARG A 876 -13.21 41.91 -8.06
N ARG A 877 -14.32 42.61 -7.83
CA ARG A 877 -15.16 43.20 -8.87
C ARG A 877 -14.34 44.09 -9.81
N GLY A 878 -14.52 43.92 -11.12
CA GLY A 878 -13.75 44.66 -12.15
C GLY A 878 -12.34 44.09 -12.47
N SER A 879 -11.89 43.04 -11.79
CA SER A 879 -10.69 42.28 -12.20
C SER A 879 -11.03 41.32 -13.35
N GLN A 880 -10.26 41.30 -14.45
CA GLN A 880 -10.47 40.33 -15.52
C GLN A 880 -10.10 38.91 -15.04
N GLY A 881 -11.08 38.17 -14.51
CA GLY A 881 -10.92 36.77 -14.12
C GLY A 881 -12.26 36.05 -14.25
N LEU A 882 -12.52 35.45 -15.41
CA LEU A 882 -13.86 34.94 -15.76
C LEU A 882 -14.27 33.65 -15.01
N TYR A 883 -13.33 32.90 -14.41
CA TYR A 883 -13.58 31.52 -13.96
C TYR A 883 -12.94 31.20 -12.60
N MET A 884 -13.71 30.54 -11.71
CA MET A 884 -13.21 29.99 -10.43
C MET A 884 -13.73 28.56 -10.23
N GLY A 885 -12.83 27.61 -9.94
CA GLY A 885 -13.21 26.22 -9.64
C GLY A 885 -12.86 25.85 -8.20
N CYS A 886 -13.83 25.39 -7.42
CA CYS A 886 -13.59 24.77 -6.13
C CYS A 886 -13.59 23.23 -6.33
N MET A 887 -12.41 22.62 -6.43
CA MET A 887 -12.25 21.19 -6.78
C MET A 887 -11.44 20.42 -5.73
N LYS A 888 -11.71 19.10 -5.61
CA LYS A 888 -10.82 18.13 -4.93
C LYS A 888 -9.62 17.71 -5.80
N SER A 889 -9.75 17.76 -7.14
CA SER A 889 -8.70 17.47 -8.12
C SER A 889 -9.13 17.91 -9.54
N GLY A 890 -8.26 18.59 -10.29
CA GLY A 890 -8.49 19.00 -11.69
C GLY A 890 -7.72 20.27 -12.08
N VAL A 891 -7.45 20.47 -13.39
CA VAL A 891 -6.74 21.65 -13.90
C VAL A 891 -7.65 22.88 -13.90
N VAL A 892 -7.22 23.97 -13.27
CA VAL A 892 -7.88 25.28 -13.31
C VAL A 892 -7.47 25.99 -14.61
N ILE A 893 -8.42 26.21 -15.52
CA ILE A 893 -8.18 27.02 -16.73
C ILE A 893 -8.34 28.49 -16.33
N ASN A 894 -7.22 29.20 -16.18
CA ASN A 894 -7.24 30.65 -16.02
C ASN A 894 -6.91 31.30 -17.38
N LYS A 895 -7.74 32.25 -17.82
CA LYS A 895 -7.48 33.05 -19.02
C LYS A 895 -7.02 34.44 -18.58
N ASN A 896 -5.76 34.76 -18.89
CA ASN A 896 -5.33 36.12 -19.23
C ASN A 896 -3.89 36.13 -19.75
N ARG A 897 -3.70 36.58 -21.00
CA ARG A 897 -2.81 37.71 -21.34
C ARG A 897 -2.95 38.10 -22.81
N ASP A 898 -3.46 39.31 -23.02
CA ASP A 898 -2.98 40.22 -24.05
C ASP A 898 -2.38 41.43 -23.33
N ALA A 899 -1.12 41.73 -23.68
CA ALA A 899 -0.26 42.90 -23.49
C ALA A 899 1.18 42.42 -23.24
#